data_AF-A0A178EQC6-F1
#
_entry.id   AF-A0A178EQC6-F1
#
_cell.length_a   1.000
_cell.length_b   1.000
_cell.length_c   1.000
_cell.angle_alpha   90.00
_cell.angle_beta   90.00
_cell.angle_gamma   90.00
#
_symmetry.space_group_name_H-M   'P 1'
#
loop_
_entity.id
_entity.type
_entity.pdbx_description
1 polymer ?
#
loop_
_entity_poly.entity_id
_entity_poly.type
_entity_poly.pdbx_seq_one_letter_code
_entity_poly.pdbx_strand_id
1 'polypeptide(L)'
;MGPDALTTSKPKQCSEAIWKDPEVVEGYRSAEKVTIAFARSLVEQSGILSIRNEEEPLSILDNACGTGAVSAVLHEMLPDWKTGCKWTLTCADLSEAMINVVKEKIEAEGWENTDAAVVDMQETGLPANSYTHVFAAFAIMGVPKPQESLDECLRILRPGGTLAFTTWKKTGWSDDINAVIATMAPDLPQPTSDEFLMSLGSGDEWHDPTWVEDQLQKRRLEDIQVQLVQMTMATSNQSEIMPALGPIMSHIPARFWNEEQREKYGPGFASAVSGYFTSSSKDGNYLKDRRLRVSELLFDVPLDYSNPSSTSLRLFARSVQRRIPGSSLDDKDRQLPWIVFLQGGPGGACPQPQEVGWVGPLLDRGFQILLLDQRGTGLSTPITAATLALQGNAVKQAEYLRLFRADNIVRDCEAVRKLLTAYYPPDKQKWSVLGQSFGGFCAVTPEGLKEVFTTGGLPPLVSKPDPVYERTYDKVQSRNKVYYSTFPEDEDRVRIILKHLQTHDVKLPDGSPLTPERFLQLGIHFGMKGGIGLVHSIILKCINELDTFGFLTRPTLSLIENDTSADNGILYAIMHESIYCQGEASNWAAERLLPKFSGFRGAHNPDGIYFTGEMVYKHWFESSTELGQLKEVADILASYNDWPQLYDKEQLARNEVPVYSATYVEDMYVHFSYANETAATIHNCKQFITNTMYHNGLRSDSAELIAQLFALRDDTID
;
A
#
# COMPACT_ATOMS: atom_id res chain seq x y z
N MET A 1 77.28 -8.21 -7.66
CA MET A 1 76.45 -8.41 -8.86
C MET A 1 75.51 -9.57 -8.61
N GLY A 2 74.20 -9.30 -8.61
CA GLY A 2 73.08 -10.21 -8.88
C GLY A 2 72.87 -11.45 -8.00
N PRO A 3 71.63 -11.98 -7.90
CA PRO A 3 70.52 -11.77 -8.85
C PRO A 3 69.23 -11.20 -8.24
N ASP A 4 68.41 -10.62 -9.13
CA ASP A 4 67.07 -10.07 -8.92
C ASP A 4 66.04 -11.13 -8.49
N ALA A 5 65.13 -10.72 -7.60
CA ALA A 5 63.82 -11.31 -7.44
C ALA A 5 62.80 -10.18 -7.27
N LEU A 6 61.99 -9.96 -8.31
CA LEU A 6 60.82 -9.09 -8.33
C LEU A 6 59.83 -9.52 -7.23
N THR A 7 59.70 -8.71 -6.19
CA THR A 7 58.54 -8.72 -5.29
C THR A 7 57.52 -7.74 -5.82
N THR A 8 56.48 -8.27 -6.47
CA THR A 8 55.27 -7.52 -6.83
C THR A 8 54.52 -7.14 -5.55
N SER A 9 54.48 -5.85 -5.25
CA SER A 9 53.65 -5.27 -4.19
C SER A 9 52.17 -5.51 -4.48
N LYS A 10 51.46 -6.21 -3.60
CA LYS A 10 49.99 -6.18 -3.56
C LYS A 10 49.54 -4.73 -3.32
N PRO A 11 48.64 -4.15 -4.11
CA PRO A 11 48.05 -2.86 -3.77
C PRO A 11 47.09 -3.07 -2.58
N LYS A 12 47.46 -2.52 -1.41
CA LYS A 12 46.50 -2.20 -0.34
C LYS A 12 45.66 -1.02 -0.83
N GLN A 13 44.47 -1.26 -1.37
CA GLN A 13 43.44 -0.23 -1.39
C GLN A 13 42.71 -0.30 -0.04
N CYS A 14 43.03 0.67 0.82
CA CYS A 14 42.45 0.88 2.14
C CYS A 14 41.09 1.60 1.98
N SER A 15 40.06 1.19 2.72
CA SER A 15 38.71 1.79 2.71
C SER A 15 38.71 3.31 2.96
N GLU A 16 39.73 3.83 3.64
CA GLU A 16 39.93 5.27 3.91
C GLU A 16 40.22 6.11 2.66
N ALA A 17 40.81 5.54 1.60
CA ALA A 17 41.24 6.29 0.43
C ALA A 17 40.07 6.78 -0.42
N ILE A 18 38.92 6.10 -0.35
CA ILE A 18 37.72 6.40 -1.13
C ILE A 18 37.09 7.72 -0.65
N TRP A 19 37.03 7.95 0.67
CA TRP A 19 36.35 9.11 1.25
C TRP A 19 37.09 10.45 1.10
N LYS A 20 38.34 10.42 0.64
CA LYS A 20 39.18 11.60 0.37
C LYS A 20 39.10 12.08 -1.08
N ASP A 21 38.38 11.38 -1.94
CA ASP A 21 38.23 11.72 -3.36
C ASP A 21 37.10 12.75 -3.57
N PRO A 22 37.36 13.91 -4.22
CA PRO A 22 36.33 14.89 -4.55
C PRO A 22 35.18 14.34 -5.42
N GLU A 23 35.42 13.34 -6.27
CA GLU A 23 34.35 12.70 -7.06
C GLU A 23 33.38 11.90 -6.19
N VAL A 24 33.84 11.43 -5.02
CA VAL A 24 33.00 10.72 -4.04
C VAL A 24 32.01 11.68 -3.37
N VAL A 25 32.33 12.97 -3.23
CA VAL A 25 31.39 13.98 -2.68
C VAL A 25 30.18 14.18 -3.59
N GLU A 26 30.39 14.28 -4.91
CA GLU A 26 29.29 14.45 -5.87
C GLU A 26 28.43 13.19 -5.95
N GLY A 27 29.04 11.99 -5.85
CA GLY A 27 28.32 10.72 -5.72
C GLY A 27 27.57 10.58 -4.39
N TYR A 28 28.11 11.13 -3.30
CA TYR A 28 27.54 11.02 -1.96
C TYR A 28 26.24 11.82 -1.79
N ARG A 29 26.05 12.95 -2.49
CA ARG A 29 24.74 13.65 -2.55
C ARG A 29 23.60 12.72 -2.97
N SER A 30 23.90 11.74 -3.82
CA SER A 30 22.91 10.74 -4.22
C SER A 30 22.67 9.67 -3.14
N ALA A 31 23.70 9.30 -2.39
CA ALA A 31 23.58 8.40 -1.23
C ALA A 31 22.91 9.07 -0.02
N GLU A 32 23.11 10.38 0.18
CA GLU A 32 22.52 11.18 1.26
C GLU A 32 20.98 11.13 1.22
N LYS A 33 20.38 11.13 0.03
CA LYS A 33 18.92 10.95 -0.13
C LYS A 33 18.41 9.70 0.60
N VAL A 34 19.25 8.67 0.73
CA VAL A 34 18.95 7.44 1.44
C VAL A 34 19.21 7.56 2.94
N THR A 35 20.35 8.11 3.34
CA THR A 35 20.73 8.19 4.75
C THR A 35 19.90 9.22 5.53
N ILE A 36 19.53 10.35 4.92
CA ILE A 36 18.74 11.42 5.56
C ILE A 36 17.36 10.96 6.03
N ALA A 37 16.74 9.97 5.36
CA ALA A 37 15.43 9.47 5.75
C ALA A 37 15.43 8.83 7.15
N PHE A 38 16.59 8.36 7.63
CA PHE A 38 16.76 7.77 8.94
C PHE A 38 17.21 8.79 10.00
N ALA A 39 17.67 9.98 9.59
CA ALA A 39 18.20 10.99 10.50
C ALA A 39 17.13 11.48 11.49
N ARG A 40 15.88 11.67 11.05
CA ARG A 40 14.76 12.03 11.94
C ARG A 40 14.52 10.98 13.02
N SER A 41 14.42 9.71 12.64
CA SER A 41 14.21 8.62 13.60
C SER A 41 15.37 8.51 14.59
N LEU A 42 16.60 8.73 14.14
CA LEU A 42 17.78 8.74 15.00
C LEU A 42 17.72 9.87 16.04
N VAL A 43 17.35 11.09 15.62
CA VAL A 43 17.18 12.24 16.52
C VAL A 43 16.05 12.01 17.52
N GLU A 44 14.90 11.50 17.07
CA GLU A 44 13.76 11.19 17.95
C GLU A 44 14.12 10.14 19.00
N GLN A 45 14.78 9.05 18.58
CA GLN A 45 15.14 7.95 19.47
C GLN A 45 16.23 8.32 20.47
N SER A 46 17.09 9.30 20.16
CA SER A 46 18.11 9.80 21.09
C SER A 46 17.52 10.41 22.37
N GLY A 47 16.22 10.73 22.39
CA GLY A 47 15.57 11.36 23.54
C GLY A 47 15.91 12.85 23.73
N ILE A 48 16.76 13.42 22.87
CA ILE A 48 17.24 14.81 22.98
C ILE A 48 16.09 15.84 23.02
N LEU A 49 14.99 15.56 22.31
CA LEU A 49 13.80 16.42 22.25
C LEU A 49 13.00 16.46 23.56
N SER A 50 13.23 15.50 24.45
CA SER A 50 12.53 15.40 25.74
C SER A 50 13.27 16.13 26.88
N ILE A 51 14.46 16.66 26.62
CA ILE A 51 15.26 17.37 27.62
C ILE A 51 14.69 18.78 27.82
N ARG A 52 14.29 19.08 29.06
CA ARG A 52 13.64 20.34 29.44
C ARG A 52 14.42 21.17 30.47
N ASN A 53 15.61 20.73 30.87
CA ASN A 53 16.27 21.25 32.08
C ASN A 53 17.16 22.47 31.78
N GLU A 54 16.80 23.65 32.31
CA GLU A 54 17.42 24.96 32.06
C GLU A 54 18.85 25.12 32.61
N GLU A 55 19.35 24.17 33.41
CA GLU A 55 20.59 24.36 34.20
C GLU A 55 21.90 24.12 33.42
N GLU A 56 21.91 23.35 32.33
CA GLU A 56 23.15 23.09 31.55
C GLU A 56 22.91 23.06 30.02
N PRO A 57 23.80 23.70 29.22
CA PRO A 57 23.67 23.73 27.78
C PRO A 57 23.95 22.36 27.12
N LEU A 58 23.26 22.07 26.02
CA LEU A 58 23.51 20.86 25.22
C LEU A 58 24.78 21.06 24.38
N SER A 59 25.70 20.11 24.46
CA SER A 59 26.86 20.02 23.58
C SER A 59 26.70 18.76 22.73
N ILE A 60 26.59 18.91 21.41
CA ILE A 60 26.24 17.84 20.48
C ILE A 60 27.36 17.64 19.47
N LEU A 61 27.72 16.38 19.20
CA LEU A 61 28.61 16.01 18.10
C LEU A 61 27.82 15.21 17.05
N ASP A 62 27.84 15.66 15.80
CA ASP A 62 27.52 14.85 14.62
C ASP A 62 28.86 14.29 14.08
N ASN A 63 29.17 13.04 14.42
CA ASN A 63 30.45 12.38 14.14
C ASN A 63 30.34 11.55 12.85
N ALA A 64 31.33 11.68 11.96
CA ALA A 64 31.25 11.24 10.56
C ALA A 64 29.98 11.78 9.86
N CYS A 65 29.81 13.11 9.93
CA CYS A 65 28.59 13.81 9.53
C CYS A 65 28.30 13.81 8.02
N GLY A 66 29.29 13.47 7.19
CA GLY A 66 29.20 13.61 5.74
C GLY A 66 28.81 15.03 5.34
N THR A 67 27.71 15.16 4.60
CA THR A 67 27.14 16.45 4.16
C THR A 67 26.20 17.11 5.19
N GLY A 68 26.17 16.60 6.43
CA GLY A 68 25.42 17.17 7.56
C GLY A 68 23.93 16.85 7.53
N ALA A 69 23.58 15.57 7.31
CA ALA A 69 22.19 15.11 7.29
C ALA A 69 21.56 15.14 8.69
N VAL A 70 22.27 14.63 9.71
CA VAL A 70 21.80 14.68 11.11
C VAL A 70 21.84 16.13 11.62
N SER A 71 22.89 16.90 11.32
CA SER A 71 22.94 18.34 11.63
C SER A 71 21.72 19.10 11.15
N ALA A 72 21.29 18.90 9.89
CA ALA A 72 20.11 19.58 9.36
C ALA A 72 18.83 19.24 10.11
N VAL A 73 18.64 17.96 10.46
CA VAL A 73 17.48 17.50 11.22
C VAL A 73 17.52 18.03 12.66
N LEU A 74 18.69 18.09 13.30
CA LEU A 74 18.84 18.70 14.62
C LEU A 74 18.41 20.16 14.59
N HIS A 75 18.88 20.94 13.62
CA HIS A 75 18.45 22.34 13.42
C HIS A 75 16.96 22.50 13.13
N GLU A 76 16.37 21.59 12.36
CA GLU A 76 14.93 21.59 12.10
C GLU A 76 14.11 21.29 13.35
N MET A 77 14.56 20.32 14.15
CA MET A 77 13.77 19.75 15.26
C MET A 77 14.05 20.40 16.61
N LEU A 78 15.18 21.10 16.77
CA LEU A 78 15.58 21.83 17.96
C LEU A 78 15.48 23.35 17.70
N PRO A 79 14.28 23.97 17.76
CA PRO A 79 14.17 25.41 17.59
C PRO A 79 14.65 26.17 18.84
N ASP A 80 15.43 27.23 18.62
CA ASP A 80 16.09 28.06 19.64
C ASP A 80 15.21 28.62 20.77
N TRP A 81 13.88 28.65 20.59
CA TRP A 81 12.94 29.23 21.56
C TRP A 81 12.21 28.20 22.44
N LYS A 82 12.31 26.88 22.15
CA LYS A 82 11.55 25.85 22.88
C LYS A 82 12.30 25.21 24.05
N THR A 83 13.62 25.28 24.10
CA THR A 83 14.40 24.53 25.10
C THR A 83 14.64 25.31 26.39
N GLY A 84 14.73 26.64 26.38
CA GLY A 84 15.33 27.38 27.50
C GLY A 84 16.83 27.09 27.71
N CYS A 85 17.31 25.93 27.25
CA CYS A 85 18.69 25.47 27.17
C CYS A 85 19.38 26.00 25.89
N LYS A 86 20.53 26.65 26.05
CA LYS A 86 21.46 26.92 24.93
C LYS A 86 22.05 25.60 24.43
N TRP A 87 22.33 25.49 23.14
CA TRP A 87 22.96 24.30 22.57
C TRP A 87 24.02 24.65 21.52
N THR A 88 25.05 23.81 21.41
CA THR A 88 26.12 23.91 20.42
C THR A 88 26.27 22.60 19.66
N LEU A 89 26.62 22.69 18.37
CA LEU A 89 26.81 21.54 17.50
C LEU A 89 28.21 21.55 16.90
N THR A 90 28.88 20.40 16.94
CA THR A 90 30.11 20.16 16.18
C THR A 90 29.82 19.12 15.10
N CYS A 91 30.06 19.48 13.84
CA CYS A 91 29.99 18.58 12.69
C CYS A 91 31.40 18.08 12.37
N ALA A 92 31.65 16.78 12.49
CA ALA A 92 32.97 16.18 12.38
C ALA A 92 32.99 15.11 11.27
N ASP A 93 33.97 15.17 10.38
CA ASP A 93 34.17 14.16 9.32
C ASP A 93 35.64 14.07 8.94
N LEU A 94 36.10 12.88 8.53
CA LEU A 94 37.49 12.65 8.10
C LEU A 94 37.79 13.36 6.77
N SER A 95 36.77 13.60 5.95
CA SER A 95 36.89 14.20 4.63
C SER A 95 36.82 15.72 4.69
N GLU A 96 37.92 16.37 4.33
CA GLU A 96 37.96 17.84 4.19
C GLU A 96 36.91 18.34 3.19
N ALA A 97 36.64 17.57 2.14
CA ALA A 97 35.66 17.92 1.13
C ALA A 97 34.21 17.86 1.67
N MET A 98 33.87 16.87 2.50
CA MET A 98 32.58 16.83 3.20
C MET A 98 32.42 18.00 4.17
N ILE A 99 33.47 18.30 4.94
CA ILE A 99 33.48 19.44 5.86
C ILE A 99 33.32 20.77 5.13
N ASN A 100 33.89 20.95 3.94
CA ASN A 100 33.67 22.15 3.14
C ASN A 100 32.19 22.30 2.73
N VAL A 101 31.51 21.21 2.35
CA VAL A 101 30.06 21.23 2.06
C VAL A 101 29.26 21.62 3.31
N VAL A 102 29.62 21.08 4.47
CA VAL A 102 28.95 21.43 5.73
C VAL A 102 29.18 22.90 6.11
N LYS A 103 30.38 23.45 5.90
CA LYS A 103 30.66 24.88 6.12
C LYS A 103 29.81 25.78 5.22
N GLU A 104 29.71 25.46 3.93
CA GLU A 104 28.81 26.17 3.01
C GLU A 104 27.35 26.12 3.49
N LYS A 105 26.91 24.97 4.01
CA LYS A 105 25.56 24.79 4.56
C LYS A 105 25.33 25.60 5.84
N ILE A 106 26.31 25.62 6.76
CA ILE A 106 26.28 26.44 7.99
C ILE A 106 26.10 27.92 7.63
N GLU A 107 26.86 28.41 6.65
CA GLU A 107 26.76 29.79 6.18
C GLU A 107 25.41 30.08 5.49
N ALA A 108 24.95 29.18 4.61
CA ALA A 108 23.73 29.36 3.85
C ALA A 108 22.45 29.33 4.71
N GLU A 109 22.41 28.47 5.72
CA GLU A 109 21.24 28.28 6.60
C GLU A 109 21.32 29.14 7.88
N GLY A 110 22.44 29.83 8.12
CA GLY A 110 22.62 30.73 9.27
C GLY A 110 22.75 30.01 10.61
N TRP A 111 23.44 28.86 10.65
CA TRP A 111 23.60 28.05 11.86
C TRP A 111 24.69 28.61 12.80
N GLU A 112 24.38 29.68 13.53
CA GLU A 112 25.34 30.42 14.36
C GLU A 112 25.96 29.63 15.53
N ASN A 113 25.32 28.54 15.98
CA ASN A 113 25.77 27.70 17.09
C ASN A 113 26.52 26.43 16.65
N THR A 114 26.94 26.37 15.38
CA THR A 114 27.48 25.16 14.75
C THR A 114 28.89 25.39 14.22
N ASP A 115 29.81 24.52 14.63
CA ASP A 115 31.18 24.44 14.12
C ASP A 115 31.37 23.18 13.25
N ALA A 116 32.30 23.23 12.29
CA ALA A 116 32.67 22.08 11.46
C ALA A 116 34.19 21.83 11.48
N ALA A 117 34.59 20.57 11.71
CA ALA A 117 35.99 20.19 11.89
C ALA A 117 36.34 18.89 11.15
N VAL A 118 37.55 18.84 10.60
CA VAL A 118 38.10 17.61 10.01
C VAL A 118 38.62 16.73 11.15
N VAL A 119 37.97 15.59 11.39
CA VAL A 119 38.20 14.74 12.55
C VAL A 119 38.05 13.27 12.15
N ASP A 120 39.01 12.43 12.56
CA ASP A 120 38.87 10.98 12.45
C ASP A 120 38.04 10.45 13.62
N MET A 121 36.91 9.79 13.35
CA MET A 121 36.06 9.24 14.40
C MET A 121 36.75 8.13 15.23
N GLN A 122 37.83 7.53 14.70
CA GLN A 122 38.64 6.53 15.39
C GLN A 122 39.63 7.16 16.38
N GLU A 123 40.01 8.42 16.18
CA GLU A 123 40.96 9.17 17.00
C GLU A 123 40.63 10.66 16.94
N THR A 124 39.61 11.07 17.68
CA THR A 124 38.99 12.39 17.47
C THR A 124 39.87 13.55 17.93
N GLY A 125 40.77 13.30 18.89
CA GLY A 125 41.52 14.36 19.59
C GLY A 125 40.64 15.29 20.43
N LEU A 126 39.32 15.05 20.50
CA LEU A 126 38.37 15.85 21.25
C LEU A 126 38.48 15.53 22.76
N PRO A 127 38.22 16.52 23.65
CA PRO A 127 38.34 16.31 25.09
C PRO A 127 37.36 15.23 25.59
N ALA A 128 37.81 14.41 26.54
CA ALA A 128 36.95 13.41 27.17
C ALA A 128 35.81 14.08 27.96
N ASN A 129 34.66 13.42 28.06
CA ASN A 129 33.50 13.88 28.82
C ASN A 129 32.96 15.29 28.45
N SER A 130 33.01 15.65 27.17
CA SER A 130 32.72 17.01 26.69
C SER A 130 31.38 17.15 25.97
N TYR A 131 30.81 16.06 25.46
CA TYR A 131 29.55 16.07 24.73
C TYR A 131 28.42 15.46 25.55
N THR A 132 27.25 16.09 25.46
CA THR A 132 25.99 15.58 26.01
C THR A 132 25.39 14.50 25.11
N HIS A 133 25.54 14.66 23.79
CA HIS A 133 25.03 13.73 22.78
C HIS A 133 26.09 13.53 21.69
N VAL A 134 26.30 12.28 21.29
CA VAL A 134 27.12 11.92 20.13
C VAL A 134 26.25 11.16 19.15
N PHE A 135 26.13 11.69 17.95
CA PHE A 135 25.44 11.05 16.82
C PHE A 135 26.47 10.46 15.85
N ALA A 136 26.19 9.26 15.31
CA ALA A 136 27.01 8.65 14.26
C ALA A 136 26.12 7.87 13.28
N ALA A 137 25.66 8.51 12.21
CA ALA A 137 24.73 7.89 11.25
C ALA A 137 25.48 7.07 10.19
N PHE A 138 25.23 5.76 10.13
CA PHE A 138 25.78 4.83 9.12
C PHE A 138 27.31 4.87 8.95
N ALA A 139 28.04 5.17 10.02
CA ALA A 139 29.50 5.36 9.97
C ALA A 139 30.28 4.22 10.64
N ILE A 140 29.93 3.85 11.87
CA ILE A 140 30.71 2.93 12.73
C ILE A 140 31.02 1.61 12.01
N MET A 141 30.08 1.05 11.26
CA MET A 141 30.26 -0.24 10.57
C MET A 141 31.26 -0.21 9.39
N GLY A 142 31.61 0.98 8.88
CA GLY A 142 32.40 1.16 7.66
C GLY A 142 33.85 1.63 7.90
N VAL A 143 34.22 1.90 9.15
CA VAL A 143 35.59 2.29 9.50
C VAL A 143 36.50 1.08 9.70
N PRO A 144 37.82 1.21 9.49
CA PRO A 144 38.76 0.10 9.69
C PRO A 144 38.74 -0.49 11.10
N LYS A 145 38.47 0.33 12.12
CA LYS A 145 38.45 -0.05 13.52
C LYS A 145 37.13 0.33 14.20
N PRO A 146 36.05 -0.40 13.91
CA PRO A 146 34.71 -0.04 14.36
C PRO A 146 34.56 -0.07 15.89
N GLN A 147 35.21 -1.02 16.55
CA GLN A 147 35.23 -1.13 18.02
C GLN A 147 35.94 0.05 18.69
N GLU A 148 37.10 0.45 18.18
CA GLU A 148 37.86 1.60 18.69
C GLU A 148 37.09 2.90 18.47
N SER A 149 36.36 3.02 17.35
CA SER A 149 35.49 4.18 17.08
C SER A 149 34.33 4.28 18.06
N LEU A 150 33.72 3.14 18.41
CA LEU A 150 32.68 3.10 19.44
C LEU A 150 33.27 3.52 20.80
N ASP A 151 34.44 3.00 21.17
CA ASP A 151 35.13 3.38 22.41
C ASP A 151 35.47 4.88 22.45
N GLU A 152 35.88 5.45 21.31
CA GLU A 152 36.19 6.86 21.18
C GLU A 152 34.95 7.76 21.32
N CYS A 153 33.82 7.34 20.73
CA CYS A 153 32.52 8.02 20.92
C CYS A 153 32.09 8.02 22.39
N LEU A 154 32.37 6.95 23.14
CA LEU A 154 32.08 6.89 24.57
C LEU A 154 33.05 7.71 25.42
N ARG A 155 34.33 7.79 25.04
CA ARG A 155 35.33 8.59 25.74
C ARG A 155 34.98 10.08 25.75
N ILE A 156 34.49 10.59 24.62
CA ILE A 156 34.13 12.01 24.46
C ILE A 156 32.75 12.34 25.06
N LEU A 157 31.89 11.33 25.23
CA LEU A 157 30.59 11.47 25.87
C LEU A 157 30.76 11.67 27.38
N ARG A 158 30.02 12.64 27.96
CA ARG A 158 30.03 12.84 29.41
C ARG A 158 29.31 11.71 30.14
N PRO A 159 29.57 11.50 31.45
CA PRO A 159 28.74 10.61 32.26
C PRO A 159 27.27 11.05 32.20
N GLY A 160 26.37 10.10 31.88
CA GLY A 160 24.95 10.37 31.66
C GLY A 160 24.60 11.01 30.31
N GLY A 161 25.54 11.12 29.38
CA GLY A 161 25.27 11.51 28.00
C GLY A 161 24.70 10.35 27.17
N THR A 162 24.20 10.68 25.97
CA THR A 162 23.59 9.71 25.04
C THR A 162 24.43 9.51 23.78
N LEU A 163 24.71 8.25 23.44
CA LEU A 163 25.21 7.85 22.13
C LEU A 163 24.05 7.36 21.27
N ALA A 164 23.88 7.94 20.07
CA ALA A 164 22.87 7.53 19.10
C ALA A 164 23.53 7.24 17.75
N PHE A 165 23.39 6.03 17.22
CA PHE A 165 23.97 5.68 15.92
C PHE A 165 23.05 4.75 15.12
N THR A 166 23.28 4.69 13.81
CA THR A 166 22.58 3.77 12.91
C THR A 166 23.56 2.85 12.20
N THR A 167 23.15 1.60 11.97
CA THR A 167 23.85 0.62 11.14
C THR A 167 22.87 -0.04 10.18
N TRP A 168 23.36 -0.59 9.07
CA TRP A 168 22.51 -1.31 8.13
C TRP A 168 22.22 -2.72 8.62
N LYS A 169 20.93 -3.09 8.67
CA LYS A 169 20.49 -4.49 8.78
C LYS A 169 20.34 -5.16 7.41
N LYS A 170 19.70 -4.46 6.46
CA LYS A 170 19.51 -4.90 5.08
C LYS A 170 19.48 -3.69 4.16
N THR A 171 20.11 -3.80 3.00
CA THR A 171 20.06 -2.78 1.95
C THR A 171 19.07 -3.16 0.86
N GLY A 172 18.32 -2.17 0.35
CA GLY A 172 17.30 -2.39 -0.67
C GLY A 172 17.81 -2.73 -2.07
N TRP A 173 19.12 -2.62 -2.32
CA TRP A 173 19.73 -2.85 -3.63
C TRP A 173 20.47 -4.20 -3.74
N SER A 174 20.69 -4.91 -2.63
CA SER A 174 21.56 -6.11 -2.60
C SER A 174 21.02 -7.26 -3.46
N ASP A 175 19.72 -7.51 -3.39
CA ASP A 175 19.04 -8.54 -4.18
C ASP A 175 19.14 -8.26 -5.69
N ASP A 176 19.00 -6.99 -6.10
CA ASP A 176 19.14 -6.56 -7.50
C ASP A 176 20.56 -6.76 -8.04
N ILE A 177 21.58 -6.38 -7.26
CA ILE A 177 22.97 -6.56 -7.68
C ILE A 177 23.33 -8.04 -7.80
N ASN A 178 22.86 -8.89 -6.89
CA ASN A 178 23.09 -10.34 -6.99
C ASN A 178 22.38 -10.94 -8.22
N ALA A 179 21.19 -10.45 -8.57
CA ALA A 179 20.52 -10.85 -9.80
C ALA A 179 21.34 -10.47 -11.05
N VAL A 180 21.97 -9.29 -11.06
CA VAL A 180 22.89 -8.89 -12.13
C VAL A 180 24.09 -9.83 -12.22
N ILE A 181 24.76 -10.09 -11.09
CA ILE A 181 25.94 -10.97 -11.03
C ILE A 181 25.58 -12.36 -11.56
N ALA A 182 24.42 -12.91 -11.18
CA ALA A 182 23.94 -14.21 -11.64
C ALA A 182 23.75 -14.26 -13.17
N THR A 183 23.36 -13.16 -13.80
CA THR A 183 23.21 -13.06 -15.27
C THR A 183 24.54 -12.93 -16.00
N MET A 184 25.57 -12.40 -15.33
CA MET A 184 26.90 -12.21 -15.94
C MET A 184 27.66 -13.53 -16.07
N ALA A 185 27.69 -14.33 -15.00
CA ALA A 185 28.21 -15.69 -15.04
C ALA A 185 27.76 -16.51 -13.81
N PRO A 186 27.46 -17.82 -13.98
CA PRO A 186 26.97 -18.67 -12.88
C PRO A 186 28.01 -18.95 -11.79
N ASP A 187 29.30 -18.75 -12.08
CA ASP A 187 30.43 -19.00 -11.17
C ASP A 187 30.90 -17.76 -10.40
N LEU A 188 30.30 -16.59 -10.65
CA LEU A 188 30.63 -15.37 -9.90
C LEU A 188 30.04 -15.44 -8.47
N PRO A 189 30.86 -15.20 -7.43
CA PRO A 189 30.38 -15.13 -6.05
C PRO A 189 29.34 -14.02 -5.86
N GLN A 190 28.22 -14.38 -5.22
CA GLN A 190 27.12 -13.50 -4.84
C GLN A 190 27.06 -13.43 -3.32
N PRO A 191 27.58 -12.37 -2.68
CA PRO A 191 27.55 -12.27 -1.24
C PRO A 191 26.11 -12.14 -0.75
N THR A 192 25.77 -12.84 0.33
CA THR A 192 24.55 -12.57 1.10
C THR A 192 24.59 -11.15 1.67
N SER A 193 23.43 -10.60 2.07
CA SER A 193 23.38 -9.27 2.68
C SER A 193 24.29 -9.18 3.91
N ASP A 194 24.32 -10.22 4.74
CA ASP A 194 25.12 -10.27 5.97
C ASP A 194 26.62 -10.33 5.64
N GLU A 195 27.04 -11.21 4.72
CA GLU A 195 28.44 -11.29 4.27
C GLU A 195 28.93 -9.97 3.68
N PHE A 196 28.08 -9.30 2.89
CA PHE A 196 28.38 -7.98 2.35
C PHE A 196 28.57 -6.96 3.47
N LEU A 197 27.63 -6.87 4.41
CA LEU A 197 27.67 -5.88 5.50
C LEU A 197 28.86 -6.11 6.44
N MET A 198 29.16 -7.36 6.79
CA MET A 198 30.35 -7.71 7.58
C MET A 198 31.65 -7.32 6.86
N SER A 199 31.65 -7.34 5.52
CA SER A 199 32.83 -7.02 4.72
C SER A 199 33.16 -5.52 4.65
N LEU A 200 32.27 -4.64 5.10
CA LEU A 200 32.50 -3.18 5.10
C LEU A 200 33.52 -2.75 6.17
N GLY A 201 33.67 -3.54 7.23
CA GLY A 201 34.61 -3.28 8.34
C GLY A 201 35.49 -4.49 8.64
N SER A 202 35.65 -4.80 9.93
CA SER A 202 36.53 -5.88 10.42
C SER A 202 35.90 -7.28 10.45
N GLY A 203 34.73 -7.48 9.83
CA GLY A 203 33.96 -8.73 9.94
C GLY A 203 32.95 -8.74 11.10
N ASP A 204 32.69 -7.59 11.71
CA ASP A 204 31.78 -7.41 12.84
C ASP A 204 30.29 -7.49 12.41
N GLU A 205 29.42 -7.95 13.31
CA GLU A 205 28.00 -8.20 13.05
C GLU A 205 27.11 -6.98 13.36
N TRP A 206 27.50 -5.78 12.89
CA TRP A 206 26.73 -4.53 13.08
C TRP A 206 25.31 -4.54 12.50
N HIS A 207 24.96 -5.56 11.71
CA HIS A 207 23.63 -5.80 11.14
C HIS A 207 22.71 -6.61 12.07
N ASP A 208 23.26 -7.25 13.11
CA ASP A 208 22.54 -8.03 14.11
C ASP A 208 22.24 -7.16 15.36
N PRO A 209 20.95 -6.86 15.65
CA PRO A 209 20.56 -6.10 16.82
C PRO A 209 21.05 -6.68 18.15
N THR A 210 21.05 -8.01 18.29
CA THR A 210 21.46 -8.67 19.54
C THR A 210 22.96 -8.54 19.75
N TRP A 211 23.74 -8.65 18.67
CA TRP A 211 25.18 -8.42 18.73
C TRP A 211 25.49 -6.95 19.07
N VAL A 212 24.78 -5.99 18.46
CA VAL A 212 24.94 -4.57 18.76
C VAL A 212 24.63 -4.27 20.24
N GLU A 213 23.53 -4.81 20.76
CA GLU A 213 23.16 -4.67 22.17
C GLU A 213 24.25 -5.23 23.09
N ASP A 214 24.79 -6.42 22.81
CA ASP A 214 25.88 -7.03 23.57
C ASP A 214 27.16 -6.17 23.54
N GLN A 215 27.51 -5.56 22.39
CA GLN A 215 28.66 -4.64 22.31
C GLN A 215 28.50 -3.40 23.19
N LEU A 216 27.27 -2.86 23.30
CA LEU A 216 26.97 -1.70 24.15
C LEU A 216 26.96 -2.10 25.63
N GLN A 217 26.39 -3.26 25.97
CA GLN A 217 26.39 -3.80 27.34
C GLN A 217 27.81 -4.08 27.85
N LYS A 218 28.70 -4.62 27.01
CA LYS A 218 30.12 -4.84 27.35
C LYS A 218 30.84 -3.55 27.75
N ARG A 219 30.39 -2.41 27.23
CA ARG A 219 30.90 -1.06 27.53
C ARG A 219 30.16 -0.38 28.67
N ARG A 220 29.24 -1.09 29.33
CA ARG A 220 28.45 -0.65 30.49
C ARG A 220 27.54 0.53 30.19
N LEU A 221 27.04 0.63 28.96
CA LEU A 221 25.91 1.52 28.70
C LEU A 221 24.67 0.97 29.40
N GLU A 222 23.85 1.88 29.89
CA GLU A 222 22.55 1.62 30.50
C GLU A 222 21.46 2.16 29.56
N ASP A 223 20.19 1.78 29.78
CA ASP A 223 19.04 2.20 28.96
C ASP A 223 19.19 1.95 27.45
N ILE A 224 19.84 0.84 27.08
CA ILE A 224 20.10 0.48 25.68
C ILE A 224 18.79 0.19 24.94
N GLN A 225 18.58 0.88 23.82
CA GLN A 225 17.46 0.65 22.92
C GLN A 225 17.97 0.41 21.49
N VAL A 226 17.77 -0.81 20.99
CA VAL A 226 18.07 -1.16 19.60
C VAL A 226 16.75 -1.39 18.87
N GLN A 227 16.40 -0.49 17.94
CA GLN A 227 15.15 -0.55 17.20
C GLN A 227 15.41 -0.73 15.71
N LEU A 228 14.61 -1.59 15.08
CA LEU A 228 14.64 -1.77 13.63
C LEU A 228 13.75 -0.71 12.98
N VAL A 229 14.38 0.16 12.20
CA VAL A 229 13.69 1.16 11.38
C VAL A 229 13.76 0.74 9.92
N GLN A 230 12.61 0.55 9.29
CA GLN A 230 12.50 0.24 7.87
C GLN A 230 11.98 1.46 7.12
N MET A 231 12.79 1.98 6.21
CA MET A 231 12.37 3.00 5.24
C MET A 231 12.30 2.38 3.86
N THR A 232 11.15 2.52 3.20
CA THR A 232 11.08 2.21 1.77
C THR A 232 11.42 3.48 1.01
N MET A 233 12.31 3.35 0.03
CA MET A 233 12.99 4.34 -0.82
C MET A 233 12.58 4.50 -2.28
N ALA A 234 12.48 5.71 -2.86
CA ALA A 234 12.69 5.84 -4.31
C ALA A 234 13.92 6.65 -4.55
N THR A 235 14.69 6.14 -5.47
CA THR A 235 15.73 6.86 -6.16
C THR A 235 15.20 7.19 -7.56
N SER A 236 15.35 8.46 -7.96
CA SER A 236 14.47 9.08 -8.96
C SER A 236 14.79 8.69 -10.41
N ASN A 237 16.03 8.27 -10.68
CA ASN A 237 16.51 7.88 -12.01
C ASN A 237 17.89 7.19 -11.91
N GLN A 238 18.31 6.56 -13.02
CA GLN A 238 19.62 5.90 -13.15
C GLN A 238 20.80 6.85 -12.90
N SER A 239 20.69 8.12 -13.29
CA SER A 239 21.72 9.14 -13.03
C SER A 239 21.90 9.45 -11.54
N GLU A 240 20.94 9.11 -10.68
CA GLU A 240 21.04 9.23 -9.22
C GLU A 240 21.47 7.92 -8.57
N ILE A 241 21.01 6.76 -9.06
CA ILE A 241 21.33 5.45 -8.46
C ILE A 241 22.78 5.04 -8.74
N MET A 242 23.23 5.22 -9.98
CA MET A 242 24.53 4.70 -10.41
C MET A 242 25.70 5.34 -9.64
N PRO A 243 25.73 6.65 -9.36
CA PRO A 243 26.74 7.24 -8.49
C PRO A 243 26.70 6.68 -7.06
N ALA A 244 25.50 6.54 -6.47
CA ALA A 244 25.35 6.01 -5.11
C ALA A 244 25.81 4.54 -4.97
N LEU A 245 25.65 3.74 -6.03
CA LEU A 245 26.13 2.36 -6.08
C LEU A 245 27.60 2.23 -6.49
N GLY A 246 28.27 3.31 -6.92
CA GLY A 246 29.66 3.28 -7.40
C GLY A 246 30.64 2.61 -6.42
N PRO A 247 30.70 3.05 -5.15
CA PRO A 247 31.54 2.42 -4.13
C PRO A 247 31.20 0.93 -3.92
N ILE A 248 29.91 0.59 -3.95
CA ILE A 248 29.42 -0.79 -3.78
C ILE A 248 29.89 -1.69 -4.94
N MET A 249 29.73 -1.22 -6.17
CA MET A 249 30.12 -1.93 -7.38
C MET A 249 31.64 -2.12 -7.47
N SER A 250 32.42 -1.26 -6.83
CA SER A 250 33.87 -1.41 -6.72
C SER A 250 34.26 -2.41 -5.62
N HIS A 251 33.55 -2.39 -4.48
CA HIS A 251 33.83 -3.23 -3.32
C HIS A 251 33.55 -4.71 -3.60
N ILE A 252 32.44 -5.04 -4.25
CA ILE A 252 32.03 -6.43 -4.46
C ILE A 252 33.10 -7.25 -5.23
N PRO A 253 33.54 -6.83 -6.43
CA PRO A 253 34.59 -7.54 -7.15
C PRO A 253 35.91 -7.58 -6.37
N ALA A 254 36.29 -6.47 -5.73
CA ALA A 254 37.53 -6.38 -4.98
C ALA A 254 37.60 -7.37 -3.82
N ARG A 255 36.46 -7.59 -3.14
CA ARG A 255 36.40 -8.40 -1.92
C ARG A 255 36.02 -9.86 -2.15
N PHE A 256 35.15 -10.12 -3.12
CA PHE A 256 34.52 -11.44 -3.31
C PHE A 256 34.98 -12.17 -4.57
N TRP A 257 35.49 -11.48 -5.60
CA TRP A 257 35.92 -12.13 -6.84
C TRP A 257 37.42 -12.42 -6.81
N ASN A 258 37.84 -13.53 -7.43
CA ASN A 258 39.26 -13.84 -7.61
C ASN A 258 39.88 -13.00 -8.75
N GLU A 259 41.20 -13.12 -8.97
CA GLU A 259 41.92 -12.31 -9.96
C GLU A 259 41.41 -12.52 -11.39
N GLU A 260 41.23 -13.79 -11.81
CA GLU A 260 40.71 -14.15 -13.13
C GLU A 260 39.29 -13.61 -13.37
N GLN A 261 38.42 -13.72 -12.36
CA GLN A 261 37.05 -13.20 -12.40
C GLN A 261 37.01 -11.67 -12.51
N ARG A 262 37.87 -10.96 -11.76
CA ARG A 262 37.97 -9.49 -11.83
C ARG A 262 38.47 -9.03 -13.19
N GLU A 263 39.50 -9.67 -13.74
CA GLU A 263 40.02 -9.32 -15.07
C GLU A 263 38.97 -9.53 -16.16
N LYS A 264 38.23 -10.64 -16.08
CA LYS A 264 37.26 -11.04 -17.10
C LYS A 264 35.95 -10.26 -17.04
N TYR A 265 35.38 -10.04 -15.85
CA TYR A 265 34.03 -9.51 -15.68
C TYR A 265 33.98 -8.10 -15.08
N GLY A 266 35.05 -7.67 -14.39
CA GLY A 266 35.14 -6.36 -13.75
C GLY A 266 34.83 -5.18 -14.69
N PRO A 267 35.44 -5.11 -15.90
CA PRO A 267 35.17 -4.01 -16.84
C PRO A 267 33.70 -3.91 -17.29
N GLY A 268 32.95 -5.02 -17.27
CA GLY A 268 31.55 -5.08 -17.68
C GLY A 268 30.54 -4.86 -16.55
N PHE A 269 30.96 -4.91 -15.29
CA PHE A 269 30.04 -4.99 -14.15
C PHE A 269 29.16 -3.74 -14.01
N ALA A 270 29.75 -2.54 -14.05
CA ALA A 270 28.99 -1.29 -13.99
C ALA A 270 27.99 -1.14 -15.16
N SER A 271 28.38 -1.62 -16.35
CA SER A 271 27.51 -1.62 -17.53
C SER A 271 26.36 -2.63 -17.41
N ALA A 272 26.61 -3.80 -16.83
CA ALA A 272 25.58 -4.81 -16.57
C ALA A 272 24.55 -4.31 -15.54
N VAL A 273 25.01 -3.69 -14.44
CA VAL A 273 24.14 -3.09 -13.43
C VAL A 273 23.30 -1.97 -14.03
N SER A 274 23.94 -1.09 -14.80
CA SER A 274 23.29 -0.03 -15.57
C SER A 274 22.22 -0.57 -16.54
N GLY A 275 22.54 -1.66 -17.24
CA GLY A 275 21.65 -2.39 -18.16
C GLY A 275 20.45 -3.03 -17.47
N TYR A 276 20.65 -3.59 -16.28
CA TYR A 276 19.58 -4.16 -15.47
C TYR A 276 18.59 -3.09 -14.99
N PHE A 277 19.09 -1.97 -14.45
CA PHE A 277 18.19 -0.88 -14.05
C PHE A 277 17.44 -0.24 -15.23
N THR A 278 17.97 -0.33 -16.46
CA THR A 278 17.29 0.13 -17.70
C THR A 278 16.35 -0.90 -18.33
N SER A 279 16.63 -2.20 -18.22
CA SER A 279 15.79 -3.30 -18.76
C SER A 279 14.70 -3.74 -17.79
N SER A 280 14.97 -3.76 -16.48
CA SER A 280 13.95 -3.89 -15.42
C SER A 280 13.00 -2.67 -15.37
N SER A 281 13.36 -1.56 -16.03
CA SER A 281 12.44 -0.44 -16.33
C SER A 281 11.50 -0.73 -17.52
N LYS A 282 11.78 -1.75 -18.34
CA LYS A 282 10.90 -2.24 -19.42
C LYS A 282 10.04 -3.42 -18.96
N ASP A 283 10.56 -4.26 -18.07
CA ASP A 283 9.84 -5.40 -17.47
C ASP A 283 9.19 -5.04 -16.11
N GLY A 284 8.40 -3.98 -16.11
CA GLY A 284 7.04 -3.93 -15.54
C GLY A 284 6.72 -4.15 -14.06
N ASN A 285 7.54 -4.77 -13.20
CA ASN A 285 6.99 -5.40 -11.98
C ASN A 285 7.39 -4.87 -10.60
N TYR A 286 8.43 -4.04 -10.39
CA TYR A 286 8.77 -3.61 -9.00
C TYR A 286 9.19 -2.15 -8.77
N LEU A 287 9.33 -1.30 -9.81
CA LEU A 287 9.75 0.11 -9.65
C LEU A 287 8.66 1.16 -9.94
N LYS A 288 7.39 0.76 -10.10
CA LYS A 288 6.32 1.66 -10.59
C LYS A 288 5.81 2.70 -9.59
N ASP A 289 6.25 2.66 -8.33
CA ASP A 289 5.42 3.19 -7.25
C ASP A 289 5.84 4.55 -6.64
N ARG A 290 6.88 5.18 -7.19
CA ARG A 290 7.42 6.42 -6.59
C ARG A 290 7.68 7.55 -7.58
N ARG A 291 7.11 7.40 -8.77
CA ARG A 291 6.99 8.45 -9.78
C ARG A 291 5.57 9.00 -9.84
N LEU A 292 4.79 8.87 -8.78
CA LEU A 292 3.44 9.42 -8.71
C LEU A 292 3.47 10.82 -8.12
N ARG A 293 2.91 11.80 -8.83
CA ARG A 293 2.43 13.04 -8.23
C ARG A 293 0.99 12.78 -7.82
N VAL A 294 0.75 12.76 -6.51
CA VAL A 294 -0.58 12.62 -5.94
C VAL A 294 -1.01 13.98 -5.41
N SER A 295 -2.25 14.40 -5.70
CA SER A 295 -2.83 15.60 -5.10
C SER A 295 -4.20 15.27 -4.53
N GLU A 296 -4.44 15.75 -3.32
CA GLU A 296 -5.70 15.57 -2.60
C GLU A 296 -6.66 16.69 -3.00
N LEU A 297 -7.86 16.30 -3.39
CA LEU A 297 -8.89 17.19 -3.91
C LEU A 297 -10.14 17.05 -3.05
N LEU A 298 -10.73 18.18 -2.72
CA LEU A 298 -12.00 18.26 -2.01
C LEU A 298 -13.02 18.96 -2.88
N PHE A 299 -14.22 18.38 -2.96
CA PHE A 299 -15.33 18.96 -3.71
C PHE A 299 -16.56 19.03 -2.81
N ASP A 300 -17.25 20.17 -2.84
CA ASP A 300 -18.56 20.29 -2.22
C ASP A 300 -19.62 20.11 -3.31
N VAL A 301 -20.44 19.08 -3.16
CA VAL A 301 -21.53 18.72 -4.08
C VAL A 301 -22.88 18.78 -3.37
N PRO A 302 -24.02 18.83 -4.07
CA PRO A 302 -25.31 18.67 -3.45
C PRO A 302 -25.44 17.33 -2.70
N LEU A 303 -25.92 17.38 -1.46
CA LEU A 303 -26.39 16.18 -0.76
C LEU A 303 -27.56 15.55 -1.53
N ASP A 304 -28.55 16.38 -1.87
CA ASP A 304 -29.73 16.03 -2.64
C ASP A 304 -29.76 16.82 -3.96
N TYR A 305 -29.56 16.12 -5.08
CA TYR A 305 -29.59 16.73 -6.42
C TYR A 305 -30.99 17.14 -6.88
N SER A 306 -32.07 16.70 -6.22
CA SER A 306 -33.42 17.23 -6.45
C SER A 306 -33.64 18.58 -5.79
N ASN A 307 -32.82 18.94 -4.79
CA ASN A 307 -32.80 20.24 -4.13
C ASN A 307 -31.37 20.75 -3.92
N PRO A 308 -30.66 21.17 -4.99
CA PRO A 308 -29.24 21.48 -4.94
C PRO A 308 -28.83 22.62 -4.01
N SER A 309 -29.78 23.50 -3.63
CA SER A 309 -29.54 24.64 -2.74
C SER A 309 -29.61 24.32 -1.24
N SER A 310 -30.01 23.11 -0.86
CA SER A 310 -30.35 22.76 0.53
C SER A 310 -29.14 22.55 1.44
N THR A 311 -28.30 21.57 1.11
CA THR A 311 -27.17 21.12 1.93
C THR A 311 -26.11 20.53 1.02
N SER A 312 -24.84 20.84 1.29
CA SER A 312 -23.72 20.24 0.59
C SER A 312 -23.19 19.00 1.31
N LEU A 313 -22.63 18.09 0.52
CA LEU A 313 -21.85 16.93 0.95
C LEU A 313 -20.42 17.11 0.44
N ARG A 314 -19.43 16.71 1.25
CA ARG A 314 -18.02 16.80 0.86
C ARG A 314 -17.56 15.48 0.26
N LEU A 315 -16.98 15.55 -0.94
CA LEU A 315 -16.25 14.48 -1.58
C LEU A 315 -14.76 14.70 -1.45
N PHE A 316 -14.02 13.60 -1.39
CA PHE A 316 -12.58 13.52 -1.46
C PHE A 316 -12.17 12.71 -2.69
N ALA A 317 -11.10 13.16 -3.35
CA ALA A 317 -10.45 12.38 -4.39
C ALA A 317 -8.93 12.57 -4.36
N ARG A 318 -8.21 11.59 -4.91
CA ARG A 318 -6.78 11.74 -5.24
C ARG A 318 -6.63 11.83 -6.74
N SER A 319 -6.04 12.92 -7.22
CA SER A 319 -5.52 12.95 -8.59
C SER A 319 -4.13 12.34 -8.62
N VAL A 320 -3.87 11.53 -9.63
CA VAL A 320 -2.62 10.78 -9.77
C VAL A 320 -2.06 11.00 -11.16
N GLN A 321 -0.82 11.47 -11.22
CA GLN A 321 -0.09 11.75 -12.44
C GLN A 321 1.33 11.19 -12.36
N ARG A 322 2.00 11.04 -13.51
CA ARG A 322 3.45 10.80 -13.53
C ARG A 322 4.19 12.07 -13.12
N ARG A 323 5.09 11.95 -12.14
CA ARG A 323 6.07 12.97 -11.78
C ARG A 323 7.16 13.00 -12.85
N ILE A 324 7.38 14.17 -13.44
CA ILE A 324 8.45 14.43 -14.41
C ILE A 324 9.57 15.18 -13.67
N PRO A 325 10.76 14.60 -13.50
CA PRO A 325 11.89 15.30 -12.87
C PRO A 325 12.28 16.55 -13.67
N GLY A 326 12.47 17.67 -12.99
CA GLY A 326 12.93 18.93 -13.61
C GLY A 326 11.86 19.83 -14.24
N SER A 327 10.58 19.43 -14.26
CA SER A 327 9.50 20.35 -14.65
C SER A 327 9.16 21.29 -13.50
N SER A 328 9.27 22.61 -13.71
CA SER A 328 8.68 23.61 -12.83
C SER A 328 7.16 23.37 -12.66
N LEU A 329 6.62 23.69 -11.49
CA LEU A 329 5.28 23.36 -11.01
C LEU A 329 4.07 23.88 -11.83
N ASP A 330 4.28 24.47 -13.00
CA ASP A 330 3.23 24.97 -13.88
C ASP A 330 3.27 24.24 -15.23
N ASP A 331 2.53 23.14 -15.35
CA ASP A 331 2.15 22.59 -16.66
C ASP A 331 0.63 22.70 -16.79
N LYS A 332 0.12 23.94 -16.70
CA LYS A 332 -1.29 24.27 -17.02
C LYS A 332 -1.64 23.95 -18.48
N ASP A 333 -0.62 23.72 -19.32
CA ASP A 333 -0.74 23.42 -20.74
C ASP A 333 -0.92 21.91 -21.02
N ARG A 334 -0.55 21.02 -20.08
CA ARG A 334 -0.80 19.57 -20.22
C ARG A 334 -2.24 19.20 -19.88
N GLN A 335 -3.12 19.34 -20.88
CA GLN A 335 -4.50 18.85 -20.85
C GLN A 335 -4.56 17.32 -21.04
N LEU A 336 -4.09 16.55 -20.05
CA LEU A 336 -4.13 15.08 -20.09
C LEU A 336 -5.57 14.55 -19.96
N PRO A 337 -5.94 13.46 -20.65
CA PRO A 337 -7.26 12.86 -20.49
C PRO A 337 -7.43 12.28 -19.07
N TRP A 338 -8.57 12.57 -18.45
CA TRP A 338 -8.93 11.99 -17.16
C TRP A 338 -9.49 10.57 -17.31
N ILE A 339 -9.13 9.69 -16.37
CA ILE A 339 -9.85 8.45 -16.09
C ILE A 339 -10.22 8.41 -14.61
N VAL A 340 -11.51 8.31 -14.30
CA VAL A 340 -12.00 8.16 -12.91
C VAL A 340 -12.14 6.67 -12.58
N PHE A 341 -11.69 6.28 -11.40
CA PHE A 341 -11.87 4.94 -10.88
C PHE A 341 -13.09 4.88 -9.96
N LEU A 342 -13.95 3.88 -10.16
CA LEU A 342 -15.07 3.55 -9.30
C LEU A 342 -14.91 2.11 -8.79
N GLN A 343 -14.73 2.00 -7.48
CA GLN A 343 -14.53 0.80 -6.69
C GLN A 343 -15.76 -0.12 -6.62
N GLY A 344 -15.49 -1.39 -6.34
CA GLY A 344 -16.49 -2.45 -6.16
C GLY A 344 -17.13 -2.50 -4.80
N GLY A 345 -18.35 -3.07 -4.77
CA GLY A 345 -19.24 -3.05 -3.62
C GLY A 345 -19.75 -1.64 -3.29
N PRO A 346 -21.02 -1.45 -2.92
CA PRO A 346 -21.40 -0.19 -2.29
C PRO A 346 -20.58 -0.03 -1.00
N GLY A 347 -20.09 1.18 -0.70
CA GLY A 347 -19.47 1.46 0.59
C GLY A 347 -17.95 1.32 0.71
N GLY A 348 -17.23 0.87 -0.32
CA GLY A 348 -15.76 0.79 -0.29
C GLY A 348 -15.08 2.15 -0.49
N ALA A 349 -13.92 2.38 0.13
CA ALA A 349 -13.05 3.53 -0.18
C ALA A 349 -12.13 3.22 -1.38
N CYS A 350 -11.59 4.25 -2.03
CA CYS A 350 -10.53 4.03 -3.01
C CYS A 350 -9.25 3.51 -2.35
N PRO A 351 -8.54 2.56 -2.98
CA PRO A 351 -7.25 2.09 -2.49
C PRO A 351 -6.20 3.21 -2.59
N GLN A 352 -5.09 3.05 -1.88
CA GLN A 352 -3.94 3.93 -2.13
C GLN A 352 -3.43 3.66 -3.55
N PRO A 353 -3.11 4.71 -4.34
CA PRO A 353 -2.67 4.53 -5.72
C PRO A 353 -1.41 3.66 -5.84
N GLN A 354 -0.64 3.60 -4.75
CA GLN A 354 0.57 2.81 -4.66
C GLN A 354 0.34 1.29 -4.56
N GLU A 355 -0.78 0.91 -3.98
CA GLU A 355 -1.10 -0.47 -3.63
C GLU A 355 -1.76 -1.24 -4.78
N VAL A 356 -1.97 -0.60 -5.94
CA VAL A 356 -2.76 -1.16 -7.05
C VAL A 356 -2.01 -1.24 -8.37
N GLY A 357 -1.95 -2.46 -8.93
CA GLY A 357 -1.17 -2.77 -10.12
C GLY A 357 -1.65 -2.12 -11.43
N TRP A 358 -2.88 -1.60 -11.49
CA TRP A 358 -3.47 -1.01 -12.70
C TRP A 358 -3.19 0.49 -12.83
N VAL A 359 -2.76 1.19 -11.77
CA VAL A 359 -2.46 2.63 -11.82
C VAL A 359 -1.34 2.92 -12.81
N GLY A 360 -0.22 2.19 -12.71
CA GLY A 360 0.89 2.31 -13.65
C GLY A 360 0.43 2.18 -15.11
N PRO A 361 -0.10 1.01 -15.54
CA PRO A 361 -0.63 0.81 -16.89
C PRO A 361 -1.53 1.93 -17.43
N LEU A 362 -2.44 2.51 -16.62
CA LEU A 362 -3.27 3.64 -17.06
C LEU A 362 -2.43 4.91 -17.30
N LEU A 363 -1.49 5.23 -16.42
CA LEU A 363 -0.57 6.35 -16.61
C LEU A 363 0.34 6.16 -17.83
N ASP A 364 0.78 4.93 -18.10
CA ASP A 364 1.56 4.56 -19.30
C ASP A 364 0.78 4.84 -20.60
N ARG A 365 -0.55 4.70 -20.56
CA ARG A 365 -1.46 5.05 -21.68
C ARG A 365 -1.74 6.56 -21.79
N GLY A 366 -1.11 7.40 -20.97
CA GLY A 366 -1.22 8.85 -21.02
C GLY A 366 -2.42 9.43 -20.28
N PHE A 367 -3.10 8.64 -19.44
CA PHE A 367 -4.15 9.15 -18.56
C PHE A 367 -3.57 9.89 -17.36
N GLN A 368 -4.36 10.81 -16.81
CA GLN A 368 -4.30 11.16 -15.40
C GLN A 368 -5.49 10.51 -14.68
N ILE A 369 -5.25 9.97 -13.50
CA ILE A 369 -6.24 9.15 -12.80
C ILE A 369 -6.89 9.97 -11.69
N LEU A 370 -8.20 9.84 -11.54
CA LEU A 370 -8.93 10.34 -10.38
C LEU A 370 -9.42 9.14 -9.56
N LEU A 371 -8.88 8.96 -8.36
CA LEU A 371 -9.38 8.01 -7.37
C LEU A 371 -10.41 8.75 -6.51
N LEU A 372 -11.70 8.56 -6.82
CA LEU A 372 -12.79 9.25 -6.15
C LEU A 372 -13.36 8.35 -5.05
N ASP A 373 -13.29 8.79 -3.80
CA ASP A 373 -14.09 8.17 -2.75
C ASP A 373 -15.55 8.50 -3.05
N GLN A 374 -16.38 7.47 -3.28
CA GLN A 374 -17.80 7.65 -3.55
C GLN A 374 -18.46 8.31 -2.32
N ARG A 375 -19.54 9.07 -2.50
CA ARG A 375 -20.27 9.68 -1.37
C ARG A 375 -20.53 8.64 -0.27
N GLY A 376 -20.26 9.01 0.98
CA GLY A 376 -20.45 8.14 2.13
C GLY A 376 -19.29 7.17 2.41
N THR A 377 -18.22 7.20 1.62
CA THR A 377 -17.09 6.27 1.72
C THR A 377 -15.77 7.00 1.96
N GLY A 378 -14.77 6.31 2.52
CA GLY A 378 -13.42 6.86 2.69
C GLY A 378 -13.41 8.24 3.37
N LEU A 379 -12.86 9.24 2.69
CA LEU A 379 -12.83 10.63 3.16
C LEU A 379 -13.99 11.49 2.62
N SER A 380 -14.92 10.90 1.84
CA SER A 380 -16.10 11.55 1.25
C SER A 380 -17.31 11.52 2.18
N THR A 381 -17.24 12.24 3.30
CA THR A 381 -18.33 12.29 4.30
C THR A 381 -18.73 10.88 4.75
N PRO A 382 -17.82 10.12 5.39
CA PRO A 382 -18.01 8.69 5.63
C PRO A 382 -19.25 8.39 6.49
N ILE A 383 -19.98 7.35 6.08
CA ILE A 383 -21.14 6.83 6.80
C ILE A 383 -20.72 5.68 7.71
N THR A 384 -20.92 5.89 9.01
CA THR A 384 -20.84 4.89 10.09
C THR A 384 -22.15 4.93 10.88
N ALA A 385 -22.38 4.00 11.79
CA ALA A 385 -23.57 4.06 12.66
C ALA A 385 -23.57 5.37 13.47
N ALA A 386 -22.39 5.77 13.96
CA ALA A 386 -22.21 7.01 14.71
C ALA A 386 -22.48 8.27 13.87
N THR A 387 -21.99 8.37 12.62
CA THR A 387 -22.26 9.55 11.79
C THR A 387 -23.69 9.59 11.29
N LEU A 388 -24.31 8.42 11.07
CA LEU A 388 -25.71 8.34 10.67
C LEU A 388 -26.66 8.71 11.82
N ALA A 389 -26.32 8.38 13.07
CA ALA A 389 -27.09 8.80 14.25
C ALA A 389 -27.28 10.33 14.35
N LEU A 390 -26.38 11.12 13.75
CA LEU A 390 -26.51 12.57 13.67
C LEU A 390 -27.71 13.04 12.83
N GLN A 391 -28.25 12.19 11.95
CA GLN A 391 -29.39 12.50 11.10
C GLN A 391 -30.74 12.39 11.84
N GLY A 392 -30.74 11.89 13.08
CA GLY A 392 -31.93 11.75 13.91
C GLY A 392 -32.42 10.30 14.00
N ASN A 393 -33.74 10.09 13.92
CA ASN A 393 -34.34 8.76 14.07
C ASN A 393 -34.16 7.87 12.83
N ALA A 394 -34.49 6.58 12.95
CA ALA A 394 -34.28 5.60 11.88
C ALA A 394 -34.92 5.99 10.53
N VAL A 395 -36.08 6.65 10.56
CA VAL A 395 -36.74 7.18 9.35
C VAL A 395 -35.86 8.23 8.68
N LYS A 396 -35.38 9.23 9.42
CA LYS A 396 -34.49 10.28 8.87
C LYS A 396 -33.16 9.71 8.37
N GLN A 397 -32.62 8.73 9.08
CA GLN A 397 -31.43 8.01 8.66
C GLN A 397 -31.65 7.26 7.33
N ALA A 398 -32.76 6.53 7.19
CA ALA A 398 -33.11 5.87 5.93
C ALA A 398 -33.35 6.88 4.81
N GLU A 399 -34.05 7.99 5.09
CA GLU A 399 -34.25 9.08 4.13
C GLU A 399 -32.93 9.62 3.59
N TYR A 400 -31.94 9.81 4.48
CA TYR A 400 -30.58 10.24 4.14
C TYR A 400 -29.84 9.19 3.30
N LEU A 401 -29.85 7.92 3.70
CA LEU A 401 -29.15 6.83 3.00
C LEU A 401 -29.64 6.59 1.57
N ARG A 402 -30.91 6.86 1.26
CA ARG A 402 -31.41 6.80 -0.13
C ARG A 402 -30.65 7.72 -1.08
N LEU A 403 -29.99 8.77 -0.56
CA LEU A 403 -29.18 9.68 -1.36
C LEU A 403 -27.77 9.13 -1.69
N PHE A 404 -27.41 7.93 -1.24
CA PHE A 404 -26.07 7.33 -1.38
C PHE A 404 -26.00 6.21 -2.43
N ARG A 405 -27.01 6.13 -3.29
CA ARG A 405 -27.10 5.13 -4.36
C ARG A 405 -26.36 5.57 -5.64
N ALA A 406 -26.18 4.63 -6.57
CA ALA A 406 -25.47 4.80 -7.83
C ALA A 406 -25.88 6.06 -8.62
N ASP A 407 -27.17 6.42 -8.67
CA ASP A 407 -27.62 7.59 -9.42
C ASP A 407 -27.03 8.90 -8.89
N ASN A 408 -26.86 9.04 -7.59
CA ASN A 408 -26.20 10.22 -7.02
C ASN A 408 -24.67 10.14 -7.10
N ILE A 409 -24.07 8.95 -7.05
CA ILE A 409 -22.63 8.76 -7.32
C ILE A 409 -22.29 9.19 -8.76
N VAL A 410 -23.17 8.89 -9.72
CA VAL A 410 -23.03 9.34 -11.12
C VAL A 410 -23.15 10.86 -11.24
N ARG A 411 -24.08 11.48 -10.50
CA ARG A 411 -24.21 12.95 -10.47
C ARG A 411 -23.01 13.64 -9.82
N ASP A 412 -22.41 13.03 -8.80
CA ASP A 412 -21.15 13.47 -8.19
C ASP A 412 -20.03 13.46 -9.21
N CYS A 413 -19.87 12.33 -9.91
CA CYS A 413 -18.91 12.16 -10.99
C CYS A 413 -19.05 13.29 -12.02
N GLU A 414 -20.28 13.58 -12.47
CA GLU A 414 -20.51 14.67 -13.41
C GLU A 414 -20.22 16.07 -12.87
N ALA A 415 -20.54 16.35 -11.61
CA ALA A 415 -20.19 17.62 -10.98
C ALA A 415 -18.67 17.80 -10.91
N VAL A 416 -17.95 16.76 -10.50
CA VAL A 416 -16.48 16.76 -10.41
C VAL A 416 -15.84 16.91 -11.79
N ARG A 417 -16.31 16.17 -12.81
CA ARG A 417 -15.82 16.28 -14.19
C ARG A 417 -15.93 17.70 -14.71
N LYS A 418 -17.11 18.32 -14.57
CA LYS A 418 -17.37 19.69 -15.03
C LYS A 418 -16.40 20.69 -14.38
N LEU A 419 -16.06 20.49 -13.11
CA LEU A 419 -15.11 21.36 -12.40
C LEU A 419 -13.67 21.13 -12.87
N LEU A 420 -13.21 19.88 -12.94
CA LEU A 420 -11.84 19.54 -13.35
C LEU A 420 -11.54 19.87 -14.81
N THR A 421 -12.56 19.88 -15.65
CA THR A 421 -12.42 20.13 -17.10
C THR A 421 -12.96 21.48 -17.55
N ALA A 422 -13.34 22.38 -16.63
CA ALA A 422 -13.92 23.69 -16.94
C ALA A 422 -13.05 24.54 -17.90
N TYR A 423 -11.73 24.38 -17.82
CA TYR A 423 -10.74 25.10 -18.62
C TYR A 423 -10.32 24.34 -19.90
N TYR A 424 -10.81 23.12 -20.10
CA TYR A 424 -10.43 22.29 -21.24
C TYR A 424 -11.26 22.69 -22.47
N PRO A 425 -10.68 22.57 -23.69
CA PRO A 425 -11.45 22.66 -24.94
C PRO A 425 -12.67 21.74 -24.92
N PRO A 426 -13.82 22.14 -25.50
CA PRO A 426 -15.06 21.35 -25.45
C PRO A 426 -14.91 19.88 -25.85
N ASP A 427 -14.06 19.58 -26.83
CA ASP A 427 -13.76 18.23 -27.32
C ASP A 427 -12.96 17.36 -26.32
N LYS A 428 -12.35 17.97 -25.30
CA LYS A 428 -11.55 17.31 -24.26
C LYS A 428 -12.22 17.31 -22.88
N GLN A 429 -13.44 17.82 -22.75
CA GLN A 429 -14.15 17.83 -21.46
C GLN A 429 -14.70 16.46 -21.08
N LYS A 430 -14.80 15.52 -22.03
CA LYS A 430 -15.20 14.15 -21.75
C LYS A 430 -14.07 13.38 -21.06
N TRP A 431 -14.41 12.53 -20.09
CA TRP A 431 -13.45 11.67 -19.37
C TRP A 431 -13.73 10.19 -19.54
N SER A 432 -12.79 9.35 -19.13
CA SER A 432 -12.94 7.89 -19.16
C SER A 432 -13.30 7.37 -17.77
N VAL A 433 -13.91 6.19 -17.67
CA VAL A 433 -14.24 5.55 -16.38
C VAL A 433 -13.65 4.15 -16.34
N LEU A 434 -13.03 3.77 -15.22
CA LEU A 434 -12.72 2.38 -14.88
C LEU A 434 -13.58 1.96 -13.68
N GLY A 435 -14.57 1.10 -13.91
CA GLY A 435 -15.46 0.58 -12.88
C GLY A 435 -15.19 -0.88 -12.55
N GLN A 436 -15.05 -1.22 -11.27
CA GLN A 436 -15.05 -2.60 -10.78
C GLN A 436 -16.40 -2.91 -10.15
N SER A 437 -17.03 -4.05 -10.47
CA SER A 437 -18.29 -4.50 -9.85
C SER A 437 -19.35 -3.39 -9.77
N PHE A 438 -19.85 -3.05 -8.58
CA PHE A 438 -20.76 -1.93 -8.33
C PHE A 438 -20.26 -0.60 -8.92
N GLY A 439 -18.97 -0.32 -8.91
CA GLY A 439 -18.42 0.85 -9.61
C GLY A 439 -18.61 0.79 -11.12
N GLY A 440 -18.62 -0.41 -11.71
CA GLY A 440 -19.06 -0.63 -13.09
C GLY A 440 -20.57 -0.42 -13.28
N PHE A 441 -21.38 -0.76 -12.28
CA PHE A 441 -22.83 -0.49 -12.27
C PHE A 441 -23.13 1.01 -12.31
N CYS A 442 -22.29 1.82 -11.67
CA CYS A 442 -22.31 3.28 -11.78
C CYS A 442 -21.77 3.79 -13.13
N ALA A 443 -20.91 3.02 -13.82
CA ALA A 443 -20.19 3.49 -15.00
C ALA A 443 -20.97 3.37 -16.33
N VAL A 444 -22.11 2.67 -16.37
CA VAL A 444 -22.84 2.42 -17.63
C VAL A 444 -23.88 3.48 -18.01
N THR A 445 -24.19 4.42 -17.11
CA THR A 445 -25.15 5.53 -17.34
C THR A 445 -24.63 6.98 -17.22
N PRO A 446 -23.33 7.29 -16.97
CA PRO A 446 -22.92 8.68 -16.88
C PRO A 446 -23.04 9.43 -18.22
N GLU A 447 -23.39 10.71 -18.11
CA GLU A 447 -23.19 11.68 -19.20
C GLU A 447 -21.69 12.02 -19.32
N GLY A 448 -21.29 12.78 -20.34
CA GLY A 448 -19.92 13.33 -20.40
C GLY A 448 -18.78 12.32 -20.54
N LEU A 449 -19.07 11.07 -20.92
CA LEU A 449 -18.06 10.02 -21.07
C LEU A 449 -17.42 9.98 -22.46
N LYS A 450 -16.13 9.67 -22.47
CA LYS A 450 -15.34 9.36 -23.66
C LYS A 450 -15.33 7.86 -23.93
N GLU A 451 -15.06 7.06 -22.91
CA GLU A 451 -15.02 5.60 -22.96
C GLU A 451 -15.17 5.00 -21.55
N VAL A 452 -15.65 3.77 -21.47
CA VAL A 452 -15.90 3.07 -20.21
C VAL A 452 -15.18 1.73 -20.22
N PHE A 453 -14.47 1.44 -19.13
CA PHE A 453 -13.89 0.14 -18.85
C PHE A 453 -14.60 -0.46 -17.63
N THR A 454 -15.10 -1.69 -17.73
CA THR A 454 -15.68 -2.40 -16.58
C THR A 454 -15.01 -3.74 -16.32
N THR A 455 -14.95 -4.13 -15.04
CA THR A 455 -14.36 -5.40 -14.61
C THR A 455 -15.32 -6.12 -13.65
N GLY A 456 -15.99 -7.16 -14.14
CA GLY A 456 -17.08 -7.82 -13.41
C GLY A 456 -18.22 -6.87 -13.03
N GLY A 457 -18.43 -5.81 -13.81
CA GLY A 457 -19.25 -4.65 -13.45
C GLY A 457 -20.32 -4.27 -14.47
N LEU A 458 -20.91 -5.25 -15.16
CA LEU A 458 -22.09 -5.02 -15.99
C LEU A 458 -23.36 -5.28 -15.15
N PRO A 459 -24.21 -4.28 -14.87
CA PRO A 459 -25.33 -4.43 -13.96
C PRO A 459 -26.44 -5.30 -14.53
N PRO A 460 -27.09 -6.17 -13.72
CA PRO A 460 -28.34 -6.79 -14.12
C PRO A 460 -29.43 -5.74 -14.38
N LEU A 461 -30.02 -5.72 -15.57
CA LEU A 461 -31.08 -4.76 -15.93
C LEU A 461 -32.46 -5.22 -15.45
N VAL A 462 -32.60 -5.35 -14.14
CA VAL A 462 -33.80 -5.83 -13.41
C VAL A 462 -34.42 -4.71 -12.56
N SER A 463 -35.64 -4.90 -12.09
CA SER A 463 -36.33 -3.92 -11.22
C SER A 463 -36.29 -4.26 -9.74
N LYS A 464 -35.91 -5.50 -9.39
CA LYS A 464 -35.80 -5.99 -8.01
C LYS A 464 -34.72 -7.07 -7.89
N PRO A 465 -34.22 -7.39 -6.68
CA PRO A 465 -33.13 -8.34 -6.50
C PRO A 465 -33.50 -9.80 -6.76
N ASP A 466 -34.77 -10.20 -6.62
CA ASP A 466 -35.21 -11.61 -6.70
C ASP A 466 -34.57 -12.41 -7.86
N PRO A 467 -34.68 -11.98 -9.14
CA PRO A 467 -34.11 -12.72 -10.26
C PRO A 467 -32.57 -12.78 -10.24
N VAL A 468 -31.90 -11.82 -9.59
CA VAL A 468 -30.45 -11.84 -9.40
C VAL A 468 -30.09 -12.93 -8.40
N TYR A 469 -30.74 -12.92 -7.23
CA TYR A 469 -30.48 -13.91 -6.19
C TYR A 469 -30.83 -15.33 -6.59
N GLU A 470 -31.88 -15.54 -7.40
CA GLU A 470 -32.17 -16.88 -7.91
C GLU A 470 -30.96 -17.48 -8.66
N ARG A 471 -30.28 -16.68 -9.49
CA ARG A 471 -29.09 -17.15 -10.21
C ARG A 471 -27.83 -17.19 -9.36
N THR A 472 -27.64 -16.23 -8.45
CA THR A 472 -26.42 -16.24 -7.61
C THR A 472 -26.49 -17.33 -6.55
N TYR A 473 -27.66 -17.70 -6.01
CA TYR A 473 -27.80 -18.88 -5.16
C TYR A 473 -27.41 -20.18 -5.89
N ASP A 474 -27.87 -20.37 -7.13
CA ASP A 474 -27.48 -21.52 -7.94
C ASP A 474 -25.98 -21.56 -8.19
N LYS A 475 -25.37 -20.41 -8.52
CA LYS A 475 -23.92 -20.32 -8.73
C LYS A 475 -23.15 -20.60 -7.44
N VAL A 476 -23.55 -20.04 -6.29
CA VAL A 476 -22.91 -20.30 -4.99
C VAL A 476 -23.01 -21.79 -4.62
N GLN A 477 -24.13 -22.46 -4.90
CA GLN A 477 -24.23 -23.92 -4.72
C GLN A 477 -23.18 -24.66 -5.57
N SER A 478 -23.01 -24.28 -6.83
CA SER A 478 -21.98 -24.89 -7.69
C SER A 478 -20.57 -24.66 -7.15
N ARG A 479 -20.28 -23.47 -6.58
CA ARG A 479 -18.98 -23.14 -6.00
C ARG A 479 -18.72 -23.89 -4.69
N ASN A 480 -19.74 -24.12 -3.86
CA ASN A 480 -19.66 -25.01 -2.70
C ASN A 480 -19.27 -26.43 -3.11
N LYS A 481 -19.87 -26.97 -4.19
CA LYS A 481 -19.49 -28.30 -4.72
C LYS A 481 -18.02 -28.34 -5.15
N VAL A 482 -17.52 -27.27 -5.78
CA VAL A 482 -16.10 -27.17 -6.14
C VAL A 482 -15.22 -27.18 -4.89
N TYR A 483 -15.56 -26.39 -3.87
CA TYR A 483 -14.85 -26.35 -2.59
C TYR A 483 -14.74 -27.74 -1.96
N TYR A 484 -15.86 -28.43 -1.72
CA TYR A 484 -15.85 -29.77 -1.11
C TYR A 484 -15.27 -30.85 -2.02
N SER A 485 -15.32 -30.71 -3.35
CA SER A 485 -14.59 -31.63 -4.23
C SER A 485 -13.06 -31.45 -4.14
N THR A 486 -12.60 -30.25 -3.78
CA THR A 486 -11.19 -29.91 -3.62
C THR A 486 -10.67 -30.34 -2.24
N PHE A 487 -11.49 -30.13 -1.20
CA PHE A 487 -11.20 -30.50 0.20
C PHE A 487 -12.36 -31.32 0.79
N PRO A 488 -12.48 -32.62 0.44
CA PRO A 488 -13.61 -33.45 0.87
C PRO A 488 -13.75 -33.57 2.39
N GLU A 489 -12.63 -33.58 3.11
CA GLU A 489 -12.61 -33.69 4.55
C GLU A 489 -13.15 -32.45 5.27
N ASP A 490 -13.22 -31.30 4.58
CA ASP A 490 -13.74 -30.07 5.17
C ASP A 490 -15.24 -30.15 5.44
N GLU A 491 -15.99 -31.08 4.82
CA GLU A 491 -17.40 -31.26 5.13
C GLU A 491 -17.62 -31.64 6.60
N ASP A 492 -16.89 -32.64 7.09
CA ASP A 492 -16.95 -33.08 8.49
C ASP A 492 -16.38 -32.02 9.44
N ARG A 493 -15.26 -31.40 9.05
CA ARG A 493 -14.64 -30.32 9.83
C ARG A 493 -15.59 -29.15 10.05
N VAL A 494 -16.26 -28.69 9.00
CA VAL A 494 -17.23 -27.60 9.12
C VAL A 494 -18.38 -28.00 10.04
N ARG A 495 -18.90 -29.24 9.96
CA ARG A 495 -19.95 -29.71 10.90
C ARG A 495 -19.49 -29.66 12.37
N ILE A 496 -18.24 -30.02 12.65
CA ILE A 496 -17.65 -29.92 14.00
C ILE A 496 -17.61 -28.47 14.46
N ILE A 497 -17.11 -27.56 13.61
CA ILE A 497 -17.02 -26.13 13.93
C ILE A 497 -18.41 -25.55 14.19
N LEU A 498 -19.38 -25.76 13.28
CA LEU A 498 -20.72 -25.23 13.46
C LEU A 498 -21.39 -25.76 14.73
N LYS A 499 -21.21 -27.05 15.04
CA LYS A 499 -21.70 -27.63 16.30
C LYS A 499 -21.06 -26.95 17.51
N HIS A 500 -19.76 -26.68 17.47
CA HIS A 500 -19.07 -25.96 18.54
C HIS A 500 -19.66 -24.56 18.74
N LEU A 501 -19.89 -23.81 17.65
CA LEU A 501 -20.50 -22.48 17.68
C LEU A 501 -21.96 -22.49 18.15
N GLN A 502 -22.70 -23.59 17.95
CA GLN A 502 -24.06 -23.75 18.47
C GLN A 502 -24.13 -24.01 19.98
N THR A 503 -23.12 -24.70 20.53
CA THR A 503 -23.15 -25.15 21.94
C THR A 503 -22.31 -24.29 22.87
N HIS A 504 -21.52 -23.34 22.35
CA HIS A 504 -20.66 -22.46 23.14
C HIS A 504 -20.88 -21.00 22.75
N ASP A 505 -20.76 -20.10 23.73
CA ASP A 505 -20.79 -18.66 23.48
C ASP A 505 -19.41 -18.16 23.03
N VAL A 506 -19.16 -18.22 21.71
CA VAL A 506 -17.90 -17.76 21.12
C VAL A 506 -18.04 -16.30 20.70
N LYS A 507 -17.15 -15.44 21.23
CA LYS A 507 -17.10 -14.01 20.91
C LYS A 507 -15.97 -13.69 19.95
N LEU A 508 -16.24 -12.79 19.01
CA LEU A 508 -15.23 -12.14 18.20
C LEU A 508 -14.50 -11.06 19.01
N PRO A 509 -13.35 -10.56 18.54
CA PRO A 509 -12.58 -9.52 19.23
C PRO A 509 -13.37 -8.25 19.58
N ASP A 510 -14.35 -7.84 18.77
CA ASP A 510 -15.26 -6.72 19.07
C ASP A 510 -16.33 -7.03 20.15
N GLY A 511 -16.41 -8.28 20.60
CA GLY A 511 -17.39 -8.77 21.58
C GLY A 511 -18.70 -9.27 20.97
N SER A 512 -18.89 -9.15 19.66
CA SER A 512 -20.06 -9.70 18.95
C SER A 512 -20.00 -11.23 18.88
N PRO A 513 -21.15 -11.93 18.79
CA PRO A 513 -21.17 -13.38 18.72
C PRO A 513 -20.72 -13.91 17.35
N LEU A 514 -19.86 -14.94 17.35
CA LEU A 514 -19.59 -15.74 16.15
C LEU A 514 -20.65 -16.85 16.03
N THR A 515 -21.73 -16.56 15.30
CA THR A 515 -22.80 -17.55 15.05
C THR A 515 -22.44 -18.49 13.89
N PRO A 516 -23.07 -19.68 13.78
CA PRO A 516 -22.94 -20.55 12.62
C PRO A 516 -23.23 -19.81 11.29
N GLU A 517 -24.28 -18.98 11.27
CA GLU A 517 -24.71 -18.23 10.10
C GLU A 517 -23.70 -17.16 9.70
N ARG A 518 -23.01 -16.54 10.68
CA ARG A 518 -21.92 -15.60 10.42
C ARG A 518 -20.68 -16.33 9.90
N PHE A 519 -20.32 -17.46 10.48
CA PHE A 519 -19.19 -18.27 10.02
C PHE A 519 -19.35 -18.74 8.57
N LEU A 520 -20.58 -19.12 8.17
CA LEU A 520 -20.87 -19.55 6.80
C LEU A 520 -20.77 -18.43 5.76
N GLN A 521 -20.64 -17.16 6.17
CA GLN A 521 -20.38 -16.04 5.25
C GLN A 521 -18.99 -16.09 4.61
N LEU A 522 -18.05 -16.87 5.16
CA LEU A 522 -16.72 -17.09 4.57
C LEU A 522 -16.80 -17.60 3.11
N GLY A 523 -17.93 -18.20 2.71
CA GLY A 523 -18.16 -18.62 1.32
C GLY A 523 -18.18 -17.47 0.31
N ILE A 524 -18.28 -16.21 0.74
CA ILE A 524 -18.10 -15.05 -0.13
C ILE A 524 -16.78 -15.14 -0.91
N HIS A 525 -15.74 -15.77 -0.34
CA HIS A 525 -14.44 -15.92 -0.99
C HIS A 525 -14.42 -16.92 -2.16
N PHE A 526 -15.41 -17.81 -2.30
CA PHE A 526 -15.41 -18.84 -3.34
C PHE A 526 -15.49 -18.31 -4.79
N GLY A 527 -15.87 -17.03 -4.95
CA GLY A 527 -15.89 -16.30 -6.22
C GLY A 527 -14.58 -15.59 -6.57
N MET A 528 -13.54 -15.67 -5.72
CA MET A 528 -12.25 -15.00 -5.92
C MET A 528 -11.12 -15.99 -6.21
N LYS A 529 -10.12 -15.53 -6.98
CA LYS A 529 -8.86 -16.27 -7.17
C LYS A 529 -8.18 -16.46 -5.80
N GLY A 530 -7.90 -17.71 -5.44
CA GLY A 530 -7.30 -18.10 -4.16
C GLY A 530 -8.27 -18.25 -2.99
N GLY A 531 -9.54 -17.85 -3.13
CA GLY A 531 -10.48 -17.81 -2.01
C GLY A 531 -10.90 -19.18 -1.47
N ILE A 532 -10.97 -20.20 -2.33
CA ILE A 532 -11.18 -21.61 -1.88
C ILE A 532 -10.07 -22.07 -0.92
N GLY A 533 -8.81 -21.78 -1.25
CA GLY A 533 -7.66 -22.13 -0.41
C GLY A 533 -7.61 -21.31 0.89
N LEU A 534 -8.03 -20.05 0.84
CA LEU A 534 -8.16 -19.19 2.02
C LEU A 534 -9.15 -19.79 3.04
N VAL A 535 -10.37 -20.12 2.59
CA VAL A 535 -11.41 -20.70 3.47
C VAL A 535 -10.93 -22.03 4.05
N HIS A 536 -10.36 -22.92 3.24
CA HIS A 536 -9.76 -24.16 3.72
C HIS A 536 -8.72 -23.93 4.83
N SER A 537 -7.85 -22.94 4.66
CA SER A 537 -6.82 -22.60 5.66
C SER A 537 -7.43 -22.15 6.99
N ILE A 538 -8.54 -21.40 6.95
CA ILE A 538 -9.30 -21.01 8.14
C ILE A 538 -9.94 -22.25 8.80
N ILE A 539 -10.59 -23.12 8.02
CA ILE A 539 -11.20 -24.37 8.53
C ILE A 539 -10.16 -25.26 9.22
N LEU A 540 -9.02 -25.48 8.56
CA LEU A 540 -7.92 -26.28 9.08
C LEU A 540 -7.40 -25.71 10.41
N LYS A 541 -7.24 -24.39 10.49
CA LYS A 541 -6.81 -23.70 11.70
C LYS A 541 -7.83 -23.86 12.84
N CYS A 542 -9.12 -23.65 12.56
CA CYS A 542 -10.19 -23.83 13.53
C CYS A 542 -10.20 -25.24 14.10
N ILE A 543 -10.13 -26.27 13.25
CA ILE A 543 -10.12 -27.67 13.72
C ILE A 543 -8.88 -27.99 14.55
N ASN A 544 -7.70 -27.58 14.09
CA ASN A 544 -6.49 -27.81 14.85
C ASN A 544 -6.56 -27.17 16.25
N GLU A 545 -7.13 -25.97 16.37
CA GLU A 545 -7.30 -25.30 17.66
C GLU A 545 -8.38 -25.95 18.54
N LEU A 546 -9.50 -26.37 17.96
CA LEU A 546 -10.53 -27.10 18.70
C LEU A 546 -10.00 -28.44 19.22
N ASP A 547 -9.21 -29.16 18.43
CA ASP A 547 -8.62 -30.44 18.83
C ASP A 547 -7.52 -30.27 19.89
N THR A 548 -6.71 -29.21 19.77
CA THR A 548 -5.57 -28.97 20.67
C THR A 548 -5.98 -28.30 21.99
N PHE A 549 -6.84 -27.29 21.91
CA PHE A 549 -7.15 -26.40 23.02
C PHE A 549 -8.61 -26.47 23.47
N GLY A 550 -9.52 -27.00 22.64
CA GLY A 550 -10.96 -27.02 22.92
C GLY A 550 -11.68 -25.69 22.68
N PHE A 551 -10.97 -24.65 22.20
CA PHE A 551 -11.52 -23.33 21.89
C PHE A 551 -10.76 -22.65 20.74
N LEU A 552 -11.39 -21.68 20.09
CA LEU A 552 -10.77 -20.88 19.03
C LEU A 552 -9.92 -19.75 19.61
N THR A 553 -8.71 -19.57 19.11
CA THR A 553 -7.79 -18.55 19.63
C THR A 553 -8.08 -17.16 19.06
N ARG A 554 -7.63 -16.11 19.77
CA ARG A 554 -7.80 -14.71 19.32
C ARG A 554 -7.30 -14.47 17.89
N PRO A 555 -6.11 -14.94 17.46
CA PRO A 555 -5.68 -14.80 16.07
C PRO A 555 -6.62 -15.42 15.03
N THR A 556 -7.29 -16.53 15.34
CA THR A 556 -8.28 -17.16 14.44
C THR A 556 -9.57 -16.37 14.42
N LEU A 557 -10.04 -15.94 15.59
CA LEU A 557 -11.23 -15.11 15.71
C LEU A 557 -11.07 -13.75 15.00
N SER A 558 -9.90 -13.11 15.08
CA SER A 558 -9.61 -11.89 14.32
C SER A 558 -9.61 -12.10 12.81
N LEU A 559 -9.15 -13.27 12.33
CA LEU A 559 -9.21 -13.62 10.90
C LEU A 559 -10.67 -13.72 10.44
N ILE A 560 -11.48 -14.48 11.18
CA ILE A 560 -12.90 -14.68 10.87
C ILE A 560 -13.68 -13.37 10.97
N GLU A 561 -13.40 -12.54 11.98
CA GLU A 561 -14.01 -11.22 12.13
C GLU A 561 -13.75 -10.34 10.92
N ASN A 562 -12.50 -10.23 10.48
CA ASN A 562 -12.12 -9.42 9.32
C ASN A 562 -12.78 -9.91 8.01
N ASP A 563 -12.95 -11.22 7.86
CA ASP A 563 -13.54 -11.82 6.64
C ASP A 563 -15.08 -11.88 6.65
N THR A 564 -15.73 -11.61 7.80
CA THR A 564 -17.20 -11.70 7.96
C THR A 564 -17.83 -10.42 8.52
N SER A 565 -17.05 -9.36 8.71
CA SER A 565 -17.56 -8.06 9.19
C SER A 565 -17.77 -7.09 8.03
N ALA A 566 -18.86 -6.33 8.10
CA ALA A 566 -19.08 -5.12 7.30
C ALA A 566 -19.14 -3.85 8.17
N ASP A 567 -18.60 -3.91 9.39
CA ASP A 567 -18.67 -2.81 10.35
C ASP A 567 -17.87 -1.58 9.87
N ASN A 568 -16.76 -1.81 9.18
CA ASN A 568 -15.93 -0.75 8.60
C ASN A 568 -16.48 -0.21 7.26
N GLY A 569 -17.61 -0.75 6.77
CA GLY A 569 -18.18 -0.43 5.47
C GLY A 569 -19.68 -0.69 5.45
N ILE A 570 -20.42 -0.09 6.39
CA ILE A 570 -21.84 -0.41 6.63
C ILE A 570 -22.73 -0.24 5.39
N LEU A 571 -22.35 0.66 4.47
CA LEU A 571 -23.01 0.84 3.18
C LEU A 571 -23.03 -0.43 2.34
N TYR A 572 -22.00 -1.28 2.44
CA TYR A 572 -21.97 -2.57 1.77
C TYR A 572 -23.12 -3.46 2.18
N ALA A 573 -23.43 -3.51 3.48
CA ALA A 573 -24.52 -4.32 4.02
C ALA A 573 -25.89 -3.65 3.82
N ILE A 574 -26.03 -2.38 4.23
CA ILE A 574 -27.33 -1.73 4.31
C ILE A 574 -27.89 -1.30 2.94
N MET A 575 -27.02 -0.98 1.97
CA MET A 575 -27.44 -0.59 0.62
C MET A 575 -27.37 -1.75 -0.38
N HIS A 576 -26.95 -2.94 0.04
CA HIS A 576 -26.62 -4.05 -0.86
C HIS A 576 -27.74 -4.38 -1.85
N GLU A 577 -28.96 -4.62 -1.37
CA GLU A 577 -30.07 -5.00 -2.24
C GLU A 577 -30.62 -3.82 -3.05
N SER A 578 -30.47 -2.59 -2.52
CA SER A 578 -30.98 -1.37 -3.17
C SER A 578 -30.34 -1.08 -4.52
N ILE A 579 -29.16 -1.67 -4.80
CA ILE A 579 -28.47 -1.53 -6.09
C ILE A 579 -29.25 -2.18 -7.24
N TYR A 580 -30.20 -3.08 -6.95
CA TYR A 580 -31.06 -3.75 -7.93
C TYR A 580 -32.48 -3.17 -8.00
N CYS A 581 -32.83 -2.25 -7.10
CA CYS A 581 -34.20 -1.76 -6.93
C CYS A 581 -34.52 -0.60 -7.88
N GLN A 582 -35.59 -0.74 -8.66
CA GLN A 582 -36.11 0.30 -9.56
C GLN A 582 -37.64 0.32 -9.52
N GLY A 583 -38.22 1.21 -8.72
CA GLY A 583 -39.66 1.31 -8.48
C GLY A 583 -40.26 0.17 -7.65
N GLU A 584 -39.41 -0.65 -7.01
CA GLU A 584 -39.81 -1.82 -6.22
C GLU A 584 -38.92 -1.95 -4.98
N ALA A 585 -39.47 -2.53 -3.91
CA ALA A 585 -38.74 -2.82 -2.67
C ALA A 585 -37.99 -4.15 -2.75
N SER A 586 -36.84 -4.26 -2.07
CA SER A 586 -36.11 -5.53 -2.00
C SER A 586 -36.82 -6.55 -1.11
N ASN A 587 -37.41 -6.07 0.00
CA ASN A 587 -38.09 -6.86 1.02
C ASN A 587 -37.25 -8.07 1.47
N TRP A 588 -35.97 -7.83 1.76
CA TRP A 588 -35.01 -8.84 2.19
C TRP A 588 -35.01 -10.05 1.24
N ALA A 589 -34.79 -9.78 -0.05
CA ALA A 589 -34.95 -10.74 -1.14
C ALA A 589 -34.06 -11.98 -0.95
N ALA A 590 -32.81 -11.78 -0.54
CA ALA A 590 -31.89 -12.89 -0.23
C ALA A 590 -32.51 -13.85 0.79
N GLU A 591 -32.86 -13.35 1.97
CA GLU A 591 -33.46 -14.14 3.04
C GLU A 591 -34.81 -14.75 2.65
N ARG A 592 -35.67 -13.99 1.98
CA ARG A 592 -36.99 -14.45 1.53
C ARG A 592 -36.90 -15.58 0.51
N LEU A 593 -35.86 -15.60 -0.33
CA LEU A 593 -35.65 -16.64 -1.32
C LEU A 593 -34.91 -17.87 -0.78
N LEU A 594 -34.16 -17.72 0.31
CA LEU A 594 -33.36 -18.79 0.92
C LEU A 594 -34.12 -20.13 1.07
N PRO A 595 -35.40 -20.19 1.50
CA PRO A 595 -36.13 -21.46 1.62
C PRO A 595 -36.28 -22.25 0.31
N LYS A 596 -36.17 -21.62 -0.86
CA LYS A 596 -36.19 -22.31 -2.17
C LYS A 596 -34.93 -23.14 -2.42
N PHE A 597 -33.83 -22.82 -1.72
CA PHE A 597 -32.52 -23.40 -1.95
C PHE A 597 -32.12 -24.28 -0.76
N SER A 598 -32.54 -25.54 -0.78
CA SER A 598 -32.39 -26.48 0.34
C SER A 598 -30.94 -26.69 0.79
N GLY A 599 -29.95 -26.41 -0.06
CA GLY A 599 -28.52 -26.44 0.28
C GLY A 599 -28.12 -25.50 1.42
N PHE A 600 -28.81 -24.37 1.59
CA PHE A 600 -28.43 -23.31 2.54
C PHE A 600 -29.24 -23.35 3.84
N ARG A 601 -29.57 -24.55 4.35
CA ARG A 601 -30.25 -24.73 5.65
C ARG A 601 -29.32 -24.60 6.87
N GLY A 602 -28.16 -23.97 6.68
CA GLY A 602 -27.13 -23.80 7.70
C GLY A 602 -26.65 -25.13 8.30
N ALA A 603 -26.34 -25.10 9.60
CA ALA A 603 -25.86 -26.24 10.38
C ALA A 603 -26.81 -27.45 10.38
N HIS A 604 -28.08 -27.26 10.03
CA HIS A 604 -29.11 -28.28 10.06
C HIS A 604 -29.32 -29.01 8.73
N ASN A 605 -28.49 -28.75 7.71
CA ASN A 605 -28.66 -29.41 6.42
C ASN A 605 -28.19 -30.89 6.44
N PRO A 606 -29.10 -31.87 6.25
CA PRO A 606 -28.72 -33.28 6.17
C PRO A 606 -27.89 -33.62 4.92
N ASP A 607 -28.03 -32.84 3.85
CA ASP A 607 -27.46 -33.14 2.53
C ASP A 607 -26.07 -32.52 2.28
N GLY A 608 -25.48 -31.86 3.29
CA GLY A 608 -24.21 -31.14 3.18
C GLY A 608 -24.29 -29.71 3.70
N ILE A 609 -23.25 -29.22 4.38
CA ILE A 609 -23.22 -27.82 4.83
C ILE A 609 -22.80 -26.94 3.66
N TYR A 610 -23.56 -25.89 3.32
CA TYR A 610 -23.15 -24.93 2.28
C TYR A 610 -22.86 -23.57 2.92
N PHE A 611 -21.73 -22.99 2.56
CA PHE A 611 -21.41 -21.59 2.84
C PHE A 611 -22.23 -20.66 1.95
N THR A 612 -22.59 -19.49 2.45
CA THR A 612 -23.30 -18.45 1.69
C THR A 612 -22.33 -17.59 0.87
N GLY A 613 -22.85 -16.91 -0.16
CA GLY A 613 -22.08 -15.95 -0.96
C GLY A 613 -22.23 -14.51 -0.46
N GLU A 614 -22.31 -13.56 -1.39
CA GLU A 614 -22.46 -12.11 -1.10
C GLU A 614 -23.84 -11.66 -0.60
N MET A 615 -24.78 -12.60 -0.44
CA MET A 615 -26.12 -12.29 0.03
C MET A 615 -26.09 -11.68 1.44
N VAL A 616 -26.77 -10.54 1.61
CA VAL A 616 -26.93 -9.89 2.92
C VAL A 616 -28.25 -10.32 3.54
N TYR A 617 -28.20 -10.75 4.79
CA TYR A 617 -29.33 -11.28 5.56
C TYR A 617 -29.59 -10.44 6.80
N LYS A 618 -30.77 -10.55 7.41
CA LYS A 618 -31.08 -9.81 8.65
C LYS A 618 -30.13 -10.13 9.79
N HIS A 619 -29.63 -11.37 9.88
CA HIS A 619 -28.73 -11.78 10.96
C HIS A 619 -27.42 -10.97 10.99
N TRP A 620 -27.01 -10.35 9.89
CA TRP A 620 -25.86 -9.43 9.87
C TRP A 620 -26.07 -8.27 10.85
N PHE A 621 -27.32 -7.77 10.96
CA PHE A 621 -27.72 -6.69 11.87
C PHE A 621 -28.11 -7.22 13.27
N GLU A 622 -27.84 -8.49 13.57
CA GLU A 622 -28.08 -9.12 14.88
C GLU A 622 -26.78 -9.64 15.48
N SER A 623 -25.84 -10.08 14.63
CA SER A 623 -24.55 -10.63 15.03
C SER A 623 -23.40 -9.63 14.95
N SER A 624 -23.65 -8.34 14.74
CA SER A 624 -22.63 -7.28 14.69
C SER A 624 -22.96 -6.12 15.63
N THR A 625 -21.93 -5.52 16.21
CA THR A 625 -22.05 -4.36 17.11
C THR A 625 -22.39 -3.08 16.36
N GLU A 626 -21.72 -2.82 15.23
CA GLU A 626 -21.92 -1.60 14.43
C GLU A 626 -23.23 -1.69 13.63
N LEU A 627 -23.44 -2.78 12.88
CA LEU A 627 -24.67 -2.98 12.09
C LEU A 627 -25.90 -3.15 12.99
N GLY A 628 -25.75 -3.71 14.19
CA GLY A 628 -26.86 -3.88 15.13
C GLY A 628 -27.59 -2.58 15.47
N GLN A 629 -26.88 -1.45 15.46
CA GLN A 629 -27.47 -0.12 15.69
C GLN A 629 -28.37 0.34 14.54
N LEU A 630 -28.28 -0.30 13.37
CA LEU A 630 -28.93 0.11 12.13
C LEU A 630 -30.06 -0.83 11.69
N LYS A 631 -30.45 -1.80 12.53
CA LYS A 631 -31.47 -2.79 12.20
C LYS A 631 -32.79 -2.15 11.71
N GLU A 632 -33.30 -1.17 12.43
CA GLU A 632 -34.54 -0.47 12.05
C GLU A 632 -34.39 0.29 10.73
N VAL A 633 -33.23 0.92 10.51
CA VAL A 633 -32.91 1.63 9.27
C VAL A 633 -32.88 0.67 8.08
N ALA A 634 -32.25 -0.49 8.26
CA ALA A 634 -32.18 -1.53 7.24
C ALA A 634 -33.58 -2.06 6.87
N ASP A 635 -34.45 -2.29 7.84
CA ASP A 635 -35.84 -2.71 7.59
C ASP A 635 -36.65 -1.64 6.82
N ILE A 636 -36.46 -0.35 7.13
CA ILE A 636 -37.09 0.75 6.40
C ILE A 636 -36.60 0.79 4.95
N LEU A 637 -35.29 0.68 4.72
CA LEU A 637 -34.73 0.69 3.36
C LEU A 637 -35.16 -0.53 2.55
N ALA A 638 -35.17 -1.72 3.15
CA ALA A 638 -35.59 -2.95 2.50
C ALA A 638 -37.06 -2.92 2.08
N SER A 639 -37.93 -2.24 2.85
CA SER A 639 -39.36 -2.09 2.54
C SER A 639 -39.72 -0.89 1.65
N TYR A 640 -38.77 0.02 1.41
CA TYR A 640 -38.98 1.19 0.57
C TYR A 640 -39.17 0.78 -0.89
N ASN A 641 -40.30 1.15 -1.50
CA ASN A 641 -40.70 0.70 -2.84
C ASN A 641 -40.68 1.82 -3.91
N ASP A 642 -40.42 3.06 -3.55
CA ASP A 642 -40.40 4.19 -4.48
C ASP A 642 -38.95 4.56 -4.89
N TRP A 643 -38.19 3.54 -5.26
CA TRP A 643 -36.80 3.70 -5.71
C TRP A 643 -36.74 4.31 -7.11
N PRO A 644 -35.89 5.33 -7.37
CA PRO A 644 -35.74 5.88 -8.71
C PRO A 644 -35.20 4.82 -9.69
N GLN A 645 -35.47 5.00 -10.97
CA GLN A 645 -34.84 4.20 -12.03
C GLN A 645 -33.33 4.44 -12.05
N LEU A 646 -32.54 3.37 -12.20
CA LEU A 646 -31.08 3.39 -12.33
C LEU A 646 -30.64 3.26 -13.78
N TYR A 647 -31.35 2.47 -14.58
CA TYR A 647 -30.98 2.10 -15.94
C TYR A 647 -32.16 2.30 -16.91
N ASP A 648 -31.92 3.04 -17.98
CA ASP A 648 -32.84 3.17 -19.10
C ASP A 648 -32.38 2.27 -20.25
N LYS A 649 -33.11 1.17 -20.48
CA LYS A 649 -32.77 0.18 -21.52
C LYS A 649 -32.80 0.77 -22.93
N GLU A 650 -33.71 1.72 -23.18
CA GLU A 650 -33.80 2.36 -24.50
C GLU A 650 -32.64 3.32 -24.74
N GLN A 651 -32.19 4.00 -23.69
CA GLN A 651 -30.97 4.82 -23.75
C GLN A 651 -29.74 3.94 -23.98
N LEU A 652 -29.59 2.82 -23.24
CA LEU A 652 -28.45 1.92 -23.39
C LEU A 652 -28.36 1.33 -24.81
N ALA A 653 -29.50 1.00 -25.42
CA ALA A 653 -29.59 0.53 -26.79
C ALA A 653 -29.21 1.58 -27.84
N ARG A 654 -29.16 2.87 -27.47
CA ARG A 654 -28.71 3.99 -28.31
C ARG A 654 -27.36 4.57 -27.86
N ASN A 655 -26.63 3.85 -27.00
CA ASN A 655 -25.38 4.33 -26.43
C ASN A 655 -24.29 4.49 -27.49
N GLU A 656 -23.75 5.71 -27.62
CA GLU A 656 -22.63 6.02 -28.52
C GLU A 656 -21.26 5.88 -27.83
N VAL A 657 -21.20 5.82 -26.50
CA VAL A 657 -19.94 5.73 -25.75
C VAL A 657 -19.38 4.31 -25.83
N PRO A 658 -18.12 4.10 -26.28
CA PRO A 658 -17.52 2.77 -26.26
C PRO A 658 -17.40 2.20 -24.84
N VAL A 659 -17.83 0.95 -24.67
CA VAL A 659 -17.75 0.20 -23.40
C VAL A 659 -16.92 -1.06 -23.62
N TYR A 660 -15.87 -1.22 -22.83
CA TYR A 660 -14.97 -2.38 -22.86
C TYR A 660 -15.08 -3.11 -21.52
N SER A 661 -15.60 -4.34 -21.55
CA SER A 661 -15.92 -5.05 -20.31
C SER A 661 -15.17 -6.38 -20.19
N ALA A 662 -14.53 -6.60 -19.06
CA ALA A 662 -14.09 -7.93 -18.66
C ALA A 662 -15.25 -8.65 -17.95
N THR A 663 -15.62 -9.81 -18.48
CA THR A 663 -16.72 -10.64 -18.01
C THR A 663 -16.21 -12.04 -17.64
N TYR A 664 -16.48 -12.48 -16.42
CA TYR A 664 -15.98 -13.75 -15.91
C TYR A 664 -17.06 -14.84 -16.01
N VAL A 665 -16.73 -15.98 -16.61
CA VAL A 665 -17.67 -17.11 -16.80
C VAL A 665 -18.10 -17.71 -15.46
N GLU A 666 -17.17 -17.78 -14.51
CA GLU A 666 -17.38 -18.33 -13.16
C GLU A 666 -17.65 -17.26 -12.10
N ASP A 667 -18.10 -16.08 -12.51
CA ASP A 667 -18.46 -15.01 -11.58
C ASP A 667 -19.60 -15.47 -10.65
N MET A 668 -19.35 -15.35 -9.36
CA MET A 668 -20.31 -15.70 -8.30
C MET A 668 -21.20 -14.52 -7.90
N TYR A 669 -20.76 -13.30 -8.20
CA TYR A 669 -21.36 -12.05 -7.75
C TYR A 669 -22.23 -11.46 -8.87
N VAL A 670 -21.63 -11.24 -10.04
CA VAL A 670 -22.33 -10.74 -11.22
C VAL A 670 -22.51 -11.87 -12.22
N HIS A 671 -23.64 -12.57 -12.10
CA HIS A 671 -23.88 -13.79 -12.88
C HIS A 671 -23.69 -13.57 -14.39
N PHE A 672 -22.90 -14.46 -15.03
CA PHE A 672 -22.47 -14.36 -16.43
C PHE A 672 -23.60 -14.05 -17.43
N SER A 673 -24.77 -14.65 -17.25
CA SER A 673 -25.92 -14.39 -18.13
C SER A 673 -26.42 -12.94 -18.07
N TYR A 674 -26.46 -12.32 -16.87
CA TYR A 674 -26.89 -10.93 -16.73
C TYR A 674 -25.84 -10.00 -17.30
N ALA A 675 -24.56 -10.27 -17.06
CA ALA A 675 -23.48 -9.51 -17.70
C ALA A 675 -23.60 -9.53 -19.23
N ASN A 676 -23.88 -10.70 -19.83
CA ASN A 676 -24.07 -10.80 -21.28
C ASN A 676 -25.36 -10.15 -21.79
N GLU A 677 -26.48 -10.29 -21.07
CA GLU A 677 -27.74 -9.60 -21.41
C GLU A 677 -27.53 -8.08 -21.43
N THR A 678 -26.80 -7.56 -20.44
CA THR A 678 -26.48 -6.13 -20.36
C THR A 678 -25.51 -5.70 -21.46
N ALA A 679 -24.45 -6.46 -21.72
CA ALA A 679 -23.54 -6.19 -22.84
C ALA A 679 -24.28 -6.15 -24.18
N ALA A 680 -25.18 -7.11 -24.44
CA ALA A 680 -25.99 -7.16 -25.65
C ALA A 680 -27.01 -6.01 -25.75
N THR A 681 -27.42 -5.43 -24.62
CA THR A 681 -28.31 -4.27 -24.59
C THR A 681 -27.57 -2.98 -24.91
N ILE A 682 -26.29 -2.87 -24.55
CA ILE A 682 -25.47 -1.67 -24.77
C ILE A 682 -24.87 -1.71 -26.19
N HIS A 683 -25.30 -0.79 -27.08
CA HIS A 683 -24.91 -0.81 -28.49
C HIS A 683 -23.39 -0.89 -28.74
N ASN A 684 -22.60 -0.01 -28.12
CA ASN A 684 -21.14 0.04 -28.29
C ASN A 684 -20.36 -0.77 -27.22
N CYS A 685 -20.87 -1.94 -26.79
CA CYS A 685 -20.19 -2.77 -25.80
C CYS A 685 -19.40 -3.92 -26.43
N LYS A 686 -18.12 -4.03 -26.06
CA LYS A 686 -17.24 -5.16 -26.37
C LYS A 686 -16.86 -5.89 -25.08
N GLN A 687 -16.76 -7.22 -25.16
CA GLN A 687 -16.43 -8.05 -24.00
C GLN A 687 -15.12 -8.83 -24.20
N PHE A 688 -14.31 -8.88 -23.15
CA PHE A 688 -13.30 -9.90 -22.92
C PHE A 688 -13.91 -10.93 -21.97
N ILE A 689 -14.33 -12.06 -22.52
CA ILE A 689 -14.94 -13.15 -21.75
C ILE A 689 -13.86 -14.15 -21.38
N THR A 690 -13.75 -14.47 -20.09
CA THR A 690 -12.70 -15.36 -19.58
C THR A 690 -13.20 -16.33 -18.52
N ASN A 691 -12.65 -17.54 -18.54
CA ASN A 691 -12.78 -18.55 -17.49
C ASN A 691 -11.46 -18.77 -16.72
N THR A 692 -10.40 -18.00 -17.02
CA THR A 692 -9.09 -18.09 -16.36
C THR A 692 -8.90 -17.03 -15.27
N MET A 693 -9.75 -16.00 -15.24
CA MET A 693 -9.77 -14.95 -14.22
C MET A 693 -11.07 -14.99 -13.42
N TYR A 694 -10.98 -14.50 -12.19
CA TYR A 694 -12.11 -14.38 -11.27
C TYR A 694 -12.50 -12.92 -11.07
N HIS A 695 -13.58 -12.68 -10.31
CA HIS A 695 -14.14 -11.34 -10.07
C HIS A 695 -13.11 -10.31 -9.56
N ASN A 696 -12.13 -10.76 -8.78
CA ASN A 696 -11.03 -9.94 -8.26
C ASN A 696 -9.86 -9.75 -9.26
N GLY A 697 -10.03 -10.07 -10.54
CA GLY A 697 -8.97 -10.02 -11.56
C GLY A 697 -8.28 -8.67 -11.68
N LEU A 698 -8.99 -7.55 -11.43
CA LEU A 698 -8.38 -6.22 -11.44
C LEU A 698 -7.28 -6.07 -10.37
N ARG A 699 -7.42 -6.80 -9.24
CA ARG A 699 -6.45 -6.86 -8.15
C ARG A 699 -5.44 -7.99 -8.36
N SER A 700 -5.88 -9.20 -8.71
CA SER A 700 -5.01 -10.39 -8.75
C SER A 700 -4.24 -10.57 -10.05
N ASP A 701 -4.74 -10.04 -11.17
CA ASP A 701 -4.25 -10.27 -12.54
C ASP A 701 -4.21 -8.93 -13.31
N SER A 702 -3.90 -7.85 -12.58
CA SER A 702 -4.10 -6.46 -13.00
C SER A 702 -3.49 -6.11 -14.36
N ALA A 703 -2.22 -6.48 -14.57
CA ALA A 703 -1.50 -6.13 -15.79
C ALA A 703 -2.11 -6.82 -17.03
N GLU A 704 -2.45 -8.11 -16.92
CA GLU A 704 -3.06 -8.87 -18.00
C GLU A 704 -4.47 -8.38 -18.29
N LEU A 705 -5.30 -8.19 -17.26
CA LEU A 705 -6.67 -7.71 -17.41
C LEU A 705 -6.73 -6.34 -18.10
N ILE A 706 -5.90 -5.39 -17.66
CA ILE A 706 -5.83 -4.05 -18.26
C ILE A 706 -5.34 -4.14 -19.70
N ALA A 707 -4.36 -4.99 -20.01
CA ALA A 707 -3.90 -5.21 -21.37
C ALA A 707 -5.03 -5.72 -22.29
N GLN A 708 -5.83 -6.69 -21.82
CA GLN A 708 -6.97 -7.22 -22.57
C GLN A 708 -8.05 -6.16 -22.82
N LEU A 709 -8.40 -5.37 -21.80
CA LEU A 709 -9.36 -4.27 -21.94
C LEU A 709 -8.92 -3.23 -22.96
N PHE A 710 -7.64 -2.87 -22.95
CA PHE A 710 -7.11 -1.96 -23.96
C PHE A 710 -6.95 -2.60 -25.33
N ALA A 711 -6.72 -3.92 -25.41
CA ALA A 711 -6.75 -4.62 -26.68
C ALA A 711 -8.14 -4.51 -27.32
N LEU A 712 -9.24 -4.64 -26.56
CA LEU A 712 -10.60 -4.42 -27.10
C LEU A 712 -10.82 -2.98 -27.63
N ARG A 713 -10.18 -2.01 -26.99
CA ARG A 713 -10.24 -0.59 -27.40
C ARG A 713 -9.44 -0.34 -28.67
N ASP A 714 -8.20 -0.81 -28.68
CA ASP A 714 -7.23 -0.50 -29.73
C ASP A 714 -7.42 -1.40 -30.95
N ASP A 715 -7.93 -2.63 -30.76
CA ASP A 715 -8.22 -3.60 -31.81
C ASP A 715 -9.69 -3.47 -32.27
N THR A 716 -9.85 -2.86 -33.43
CA THR A 716 -11.11 -2.77 -34.14
C THR A 716 -11.15 -3.89 -35.17
N ILE A 717 -11.58 -5.09 -34.76
CA ILE A 717 -12.25 -5.96 -35.71
C ILE A 717 -13.52 -5.21 -36.13
N ASP A 718 -13.65 -5.01 -37.44
CA ASP A 718 -14.62 -4.19 -38.17
C ASP A 718 -16.04 -4.11 -37.60
#